data_AF-A0A5D6Y2I5-F1
#
_entry.id   AF-A0A5D6Y2I5-F1
#
_cell.length_a   1.000
_cell.length_b   1.000
_cell.length_c   1.000
_cell.angle_alpha   90.00
_cell.angle_beta   90.00
_cell.angle_gamma   90.00
#
_symmetry.space_group_name_H-M   'P 1'
#
loop_
_entity.id
_entity.type
_entity.pdbx_description
1 polymer ?
#
loop_
_entity_poly.entity_id
_entity_poly.type
_entity_poly.pdbx_seq_one_letter_code
_entity_poly.pdbx_strand_id
1 'polypeptide(L)'
;MTPTFLALDVRVLLERRRLFARAKWGVERLELSRELLEFSERPQVLLRFREQELVALGGVAICSDEKIDADAADANVLRVLLDVRTVADARTAWRYQTAAKMSRLELFVGSEAAREQLLAFVAQTPVPLALPVAEAPGDWWEAPPTASPHPPRAHEVAPPLLPPPPSSTDVNQLIDGAFQALAAAQAAMDRGRSERSLLAALGDYSAADHGFERATQLVPDERTRQLFRERRAEIQRVIRSIERALQAATGASELAFPAVPEPSEPSARADSNASEATAAAAIASAVSGFASSGSSPPAATSDLDERLERLKAFAAQQEVGRAQREHKPAAADLRVRLQALRGERPAPVSMDTLEQRFQRLRGPGSASPSLSPTRGGRVARMSSVDRVILQAQDEIALGILDDELLGEADDDDDDDDDDDDDASGSNESDFSSSTGVDDNVEDKNVMRLESGHVIAVLREMVGALELASALPDGSVPSPSPSPRGREVLSAARALSPLVASTLERHLDLEARVVAGANGEGPEDDDESRVYAVASSLHGVMRRVMHERAVKDELLQQPRACADLAQFAQTWAQLADALERVLSSSTEQDERAAASLRASQRRLREAEDDRAQVAFELAQTRAARDATSRRFAASLAALQEQLMQAMQRADDALASTARSREQELHAALSSFESQQSAASERARAATRSESHAADEHRQLEADERKRQQRAGGDLRELLARYDREMHALDAALAAEQLELRRVALATAALETLLGRVDEDRAHQLDEACALQEAERRRRQHEVRVFRFVQRLQACVRGFLVRRRLRLALPKPRRRKAKGGAGTTTKKKTTVTATATAKQAAKAKAGGVRAARRT
;
A
#
# COMPACT_ATOMS: atom_id res chain seq x y z
N MET A 1 -0.22 -42.39 -0.85
CA MET A 1 -1.35 -41.65 -1.46
C MET A 1 -0.92 -41.22 -2.85
N THR A 2 -1.68 -41.55 -3.89
CA THR A 2 -1.39 -41.04 -5.24
C THR A 2 -1.66 -39.54 -5.28
N PRO A 3 -0.70 -38.71 -5.73
CA PRO A 3 -0.92 -37.27 -5.83
C PRO A 3 -2.07 -37.01 -6.82
N THR A 4 -3.15 -36.42 -6.35
CA THR A 4 -4.19 -35.88 -7.23
C THR A 4 -3.63 -34.60 -7.84
N PHE A 5 -3.56 -34.58 -9.17
CA PHE A 5 -3.05 -33.46 -9.96
C PHE A 5 -4.16 -32.92 -10.84
N LEU A 6 -4.28 -31.60 -10.92
CA LEU A 6 -5.23 -30.89 -11.77
C LEU A 6 -4.47 -29.81 -12.54
N ALA A 7 -4.41 -29.91 -13.87
CA ALA A 7 -3.88 -28.87 -14.73
C ALA A 7 -5.03 -28.16 -15.46
N LEU A 8 -5.05 -26.83 -15.39
CA LEU A 8 -6.07 -25.98 -15.98
C LEU A 8 -5.42 -24.80 -16.69
N ASP A 9 -5.90 -24.46 -17.88
CA ASP A 9 -5.49 -23.22 -18.55
C ASP A 9 -6.31 -22.05 -18.01
N VAL A 10 -5.61 -21.06 -17.46
CA VAL A 10 -6.21 -19.88 -16.83
C VAL A 10 -5.72 -18.63 -17.56
N ARG A 11 -6.61 -17.67 -17.76
CA ARG A 11 -6.26 -16.36 -18.30
C ARG A 11 -5.81 -15.45 -17.15
N VAL A 12 -4.66 -14.82 -17.34
CA VAL A 12 -4.05 -13.89 -16.39
C VAL A 12 -4.05 -12.52 -17.03
N LEU A 13 -4.49 -11.51 -16.27
CA LEU A 13 -4.46 -10.13 -16.72
C LEU A 13 -3.02 -9.62 -16.66
N LEU A 14 -2.35 -9.48 -17.81
CA LEU A 14 -0.97 -9.00 -17.89
C LEU A 14 -0.91 -7.47 -17.77
N GLU A 15 -1.81 -6.78 -18.45
CA GLU A 15 -1.90 -5.32 -18.41
C GLU A 15 -3.36 -4.91 -18.15
N ARG A 16 -3.58 -4.13 -17.09
CA ARG A 16 -4.88 -3.48 -16.84
C ARG A 16 -5.19 -2.50 -17.96
N ARG A 17 -6.46 -2.44 -18.37
CA ARG A 17 -6.96 -1.48 -19.37
C ARG A 17 -6.51 -0.07 -18.96
N ARG A 18 -5.79 0.61 -19.85
CA ARG A 18 -5.51 2.04 -19.77
C ARG A 18 -6.47 2.76 -20.73
N LEU A 19 -6.66 4.07 -20.57
CA LEU A 19 -7.62 4.88 -21.35
C LEU A 19 -7.56 4.66 -22.88
N PHE A 20 -6.42 4.20 -23.41
CA PHE A 20 -6.18 4.00 -24.84
C PHE A 20 -5.75 2.56 -25.22
N ALA A 21 -5.64 1.63 -24.27
CA ALA A 21 -5.15 0.27 -24.52
C ALA A 21 -6.11 -0.80 -23.97
N ARG A 22 -6.44 -1.79 -24.81
CA ARG A 22 -7.20 -2.98 -24.38
C ARG A 22 -6.41 -3.76 -23.33
N ALA A 23 -7.12 -4.39 -22.40
CA ALA A 23 -6.51 -5.32 -21.46
C ALA A 23 -5.79 -6.44 -22.23
N LYS A 24 -4.51 -6.68 -21.90
CA LYS A 24 -3.77 -7.81 -22.44
C LYS A 24 -3.93 -9.00 -21.50
N TRP A 25 -4.33 -10.12 -22.06
CA TRP A 25 -4.52 -11.39 -21.36
C TRP A 25 -3.45 -12.38 -21.81
N GLY A 26 -2.76 -13.00 -20.85
CA GLY A 26 -1.92 -14.16 -21.08
C GLY A 26 -2.69 -15.43 -20.75
N VAL A 27 -2.53 -16.49 -21.53
CA VAL A 27 -2.99 -17.83 -21.13
C VAL A 27 -1.83 -18.50 -20.42
N GLU A 28 -2.05 -18.89 -19.17
CA GLU A 28 -1.05 -19.58 -18.37
C GLU A 28 -1.61 -20.89 -17.83
N ARG A 29 -0.74 -21.90 -17.81
CA ARG A 29 -1.10 -23.22 -17.31
C ARG A 29 -0.94 -23.22 -15.79
N LEU A 30 -2.05 -23.42 -15.09
CA LEU A 30 -2.13 -23.56 -13.65
C LEU A 30 -2.02 -25.05 -13.30
N GLU A 31 -1.05 -25.42 -12.49
CA GLU A 31 -0.90 -26.79 -12.01
C GLU A 31 -1.21 -26.85 -10.51
N LEU A 32 -2.24 -27.60 -10.13
CA LEU A 32 -2.58 -27.86 -8.74
C LEU A 32 -2.18 -29.30 -8.36
N SER A 33 -1.41 -29.45 -7.30
CA SER A 33 -1.09 -30.74 -6.69
C SER A 33 -1.53 -30.76 -5.23
N ARG A 34 -1.90 -31.94 -4.73
CA ARG A 34 -2.04 -32.16 -3.29
C ARG A 34 -0.79 -32.80 -2.75
N GLU A 35 -0.09 -32.08 -1.90
CA GLU A 35 1.17 -32.51 -1.34
C GLU A 35 1.16 -32.33 0.18
N LEU A 36 1.79 -33.28 0.87
CA LEU A 36 1.99 -33.19 2.31
C LEU A 36 3.23 -32.31 2.54
N LEU A 37 3.01 -31.08 2.98
CA LEU A 37 4.08 -30.14 3.30
C LEU A 37 4.70 -30.47 4.65
N GLU A 38 6.01 -30.26 4.80
CA GLU A 38 6.76 -30.55 6.04
C GLU A 38 6.16 -29.88 7.28
N PHE A 39 5.49 -28.74 7.11
CA PHE A 39 4.89 -27.93 8.17
C PHE A 39 3.38 -28.11 8.32
N SER A 40 2.78 -29.09 7.64
CA SER A 40 1.34 -29.37 7.70
C SER A 40 1.09 -30.85 7.94
N GLU A 41 0.31 -31.17 8.98
CA GLU A 41 -0.09 -32.56 9.27
C GLU A 41 -1.06 -33.13 8.22
N ARG A 42 -1.68 -32.26 7.42
CA ARG A 42 -2.64 -32.60 6.38
C ARG A 42 -2.13 -32.18 5.01
N PRO A 43 -2.46 -32.91 3.93
CA PRO A 43 -2.11 -32.51 2.57
C PRO A 43 -2.74 -31.15 2.26
N GLN A 44 -1.91 -30.23 1.75
CA GLN A 44 -2.32 -28.90 1.31
C GLN A 44 -2.39 -28.87 -0.21
N VAL A 45 -3.18 -27.95 -0.74
CA VAL A 45 -3.23 -27.70 -2.18
C VAL A 45 -2.09 -26.74 -2.54
N LEU A 46 -1.10 -27.26 -3.26
CA LEU A 46 -0.06 -26.47 -3.90
C LEU A 46 -0.53 -26.06 -5.28
N LEU A 47 -0.37 -24.79 -5.57
CA LEU A 47 -0.66 -24.13 -6.82
C LEU A 47 0.67 -23.64 -7.39
N ARG A 48 1.11 -24.29 -8.47
CA ARG A 48 2.27 -23.86 -9.25
C ARG A 48 1.78 -22.92 -10.35
N PHE A 49 2.24 -21.69 -10.26
CA PHE A 49 1.91 -20.64 -11.19
C PHE A 49 3.20 -19.95 -11.60
N ARG A 50 3.59 -20.12 -12.87
CA ARG A 50 4.91 -19.74 -13.39
C ARG A 50 6.04 -20.43 -12.61
N GLU A 51 6.97 -19.66 -12.05
CA GLU A 51 8.08 -20.11 -11.22
C GLU A 51 7.76 -20.05 -9.72
N GLN A 52 6.51 -19.74 -9.33
CA GLN A 52 6.11 -19.58 -7.94
C GLN A 52 5.25 -20.75 -7.46
N GLU A 53 5.59 -21.27 -6.28
CA GLU A 53 4.79 -22.24 -5.55
C GLU A 53 3.97 -21.53 -4.47
N LEU A 54 2.64 -21.67 -4.57
CA LEU A 54 1.66 -21.03 -3.71
C LEU A 54 0.84 -22.10 -2.99
N VAL A 55 0.56 -21.91 -1.71
CA VAL A 55 -0.39 -22.73 -0.93
C VAL A 55 -1.76 -22.07 -1.01
N ALA A 56 -2.75 -22.76 -1.58
CA ALA A 56 -4.13 -22.27 -1.66
C ALA A 56 -4.87 -22.57 -0.35
N LEU A 57 -5.42 -21.53 0.29
CA LEU A 57 -6.15 -21.63 1.55
C LEU A 57 -7.67 -21.72 1.36
N GLY A 58 -8.17 -21.10 0.29
CA GLY A 58 -9.58 -21.00 0.00
C GLY A 58 -9.82 -20.32 -1.34
N GLY A 59 -11.03 -20.49 -1.87
CA GLY A 59 -11.43 -19.88 -3.13
C GLY A 59 -12.89 -19.47 -3.13
N VAL A 60 -13.19 -18.35 -3.76
CA VAL A 60 -14.55 -17.81 -3.89
C VAL A 60 -14.82 -17.49 -5.35
N ALA A 61 -15.95 -17.98 -5.87
CA ALA A 61 -16.49 -17.54 -7.16
C ALA A 61 -17.05 -16.12 -7.02
N ILE A 62 -16.66 -15.20 -7.89
CA ILE A 62 -17.34 -13.90 -7.98
C ILE A 62 -18.39 -14.01 -9.08
N CYS A 63 -19.66 -13.89 -8.70
CA CYS A 63 -20.75 -13.66 -9.64
C CYS A 63 -20.56 -12.27 -10.26
N SER A 64 -20.39 -12.24 -11.58
CA SER A 64 -20.15 -11.02 -12.37
C SER A 64 -21.42 -10.17 -12.50
N ASP A 65 -21.95 -9.66 -11.39
CA ASP A 65 -23.02 -8.64 -11.40
C ASP A 65 -22.45 -7.22 -11.33
N GLU A 66 -21.20 -7.07 -10.86
CA GLU A 66 -20.42 -5.85 -11.07
C GLU A 66 -20.02 -5.80 -12.55
N LYS A 67 -20.71 -4.96 -13.32
CA LYS A 67 -20.41 -4.62 -14.71
C LYS A 67 -18.93 -4.33 -14.86
N ILE A 68 -18.15 -5.35 -15.25
CA ILE A 68 -16.86 -5.15 -15.87
C ILE A 68 -17.15 -4.35 -17.13
N ASP A 69 -16.56 -3.15 -17.22
CA ASP A 69 -16.75 -2.21 -18.32
C ASP A 69 -16.84 -2.94 -19.67
N ALA A 70 -17.96 -2.71 -20.34
CA ALA A 70 -18.63 -3.54 -21.34
C ALA A 70 -17.90 -3.78 -22.69
N ASP A 71 -16.57 -3.84 -22.71
CA ASP A 71 -15.77 -4.10 -23.92
C ASP A 71 -14.94 -5.40 -23.85
N ALA A 72 -15.21 -6.29 -22.89
CA ALA A 72 -14.71 -7.66 -22.91
C ALA A 72 -15.48 -8.45 -23.98
N ALA A 73 -15.01 -8.37 -25.22
CA ALA A 73 -15.57 -9.12 -26.36
C ALA A 73 -15.51 -10.66 -26.21
N ASP A 74 -14.94 -11.17 -25.12
CA ASP A 74 -14.98 -12.58 -24.74
C ASP A 74 -15.96 -12.76 -23.58
N ALA A 75 -17.26 -12.85 -23.89
CA ALA A 75 -18.37 -12.91 -22.92
C ALA A 75 -18.38 -14.13 -21.98
N ASN A 76 -17.36 -14.99 -22.01
CA ASN A 76 -17.33 -16.28 -21.30
C ASN A 76 -16.22 -16.41 -20.26
N VAL A 77 -15.57 -15.30 -19.88
CA VAL A 77 -14.47 -15.34 -18.90
C VAL A 77 -15.02 -15.18 -17.48
N LEU A 78 -14.93 -16.25 -16.67
CA LEU A 78 -15.43 -16.31 -15.30
C LEU A 78 -14.32 -16.00 -14.30
N ARG A 79 -14.61 -15.18 -13.28
CA ARG A 79 -13.63 -14.72 -12.28
C ARG A 79 -13.64 -15.59 -11.02
N VAL A 80 -12.46 -15.94 -10.53
CA VAL A 80 -12.23 -16.68 -9.27
C VAL A 80 -11.20 -15.94 -8.43
N LEU A 81 -11.49 -15.74 -7.15
CA LEU A 81 -10.51 -15.29 -6.18
C LEU A 81 -9.98 -16.46 -5.37
N LEU A 82 -8.66 -16.58 -5.28
CA LEU A 82 -7.99 -17.53 -4.40
C LEU A 82 -7.22 -16.77 -3.32
N ASP A 83 -7.41 -17.16 -2.07
CA ASP A 83 -6.55 -16.74 -0.97
C ASP A 83 -5.34 -17.68 -0.94
N VAL A 84 -4.15 -17.14 -1.19
CA VAL A 84 -2.90 -17.91 -1.35
C VAL A 84 -1.78 -17.36 -0.45
N ARG A 85 -0.83 -18.23 -0.10
CA ARG A 85 0.43 -17.87 0.58
C ARG A 85 1.60 -18.43 -0.22
N THR A 86 2.74 -17.76 -0.24
CA THR A 86 3.93 -18.38 -0.85
C THR A 86 4.44 -19.51 0.05
N VAL A 87 4.95 -20.60 -0.53
CA VAL A 87 5.50 -21.72 0.27
C VAL A 87 6.64 -21.25 1.17
N ALA A 88 7.48 -20.34 0.68
CA ALA A 88 8.56 -19.74 1.45
C ALA A 88 8.06 -18.96 2.68
N ASP A 89 7.00 -18.17 2.52
CA ASP A 89 6.42 -17.38 3.62
C ASP A 89 5.65 -18.27 4.60
N ALA A 90 4.90 -19.27 4.11
CA ALA A 90 4.26 -20.27 4.97
C ALA A 90 5.27 -21.07 5.81
N ARG A 91 6.41 -21.46 5.22
CA ARG A 91 7.52 -22.13 5.92
C ARG A 91 8.17 -21.21 6.96
N THR A 92 8.37 -19.94 6.61
CA THR A 92 8.97 -18.94 7.52
C THR A 92 8.04 -18.64 8.70
N ALA A 93 6.77 -18.40 8.42
CA ALA A 93 5.72 -18.21 9.41
C ALA A 93 5.57 -19.40 10.35
N TRP A 94 5.65 -20.62 9.83
CA TRP A 94 5.63 -21.82 10.66
C TRP A 94 6.88 -21.94 11.54
N ARG A 95 8.09 -21.73 10.97
CA ARG A 95 9.36 -21.81 11.70
C ARG A 95 9.44 -20.80 12.85
N TYR A 96 8.93 -19.59 12.65
CA TYR A 96 8.98 -18.51 13.64
C TYR A 96 7.66 -18.31 14.40
N GLN A 97 6.64 -19.14 14.15
CA GLN A 97 5.30 -19.00 14.71
C GLN A 97 4.68 -17.60 14.50
N THR A 98 4.98 -16.97 13.36
CA THR A 98 4.47 -15.65 13.00
C THR A 98 3.30 -15.75 12.02
N ALA A 99 2.57 -14.65 11.82
CA ALA A 99 1.49 -14.61 10.83
C ALA A 99 2.07 -14.60 9.40
N ALA A 100 1.70 -15.60 8.59
CA ALA A 100 2.05 -15.61 7.16
C ALA A 100 1.24 -14.56 6.39
N LYS A 101 1.89 -13.84 5.48
CA LYS A 101 1.27 -12.85 4.60
C LYS A 101 0.34 -13.55 3.62
N MET A 102 -0.93 -13.23 3.71
CA MET A 102 -1.96 -13.72 2.79
C MET A 102 -2.05 -12.80 1.57
N SER A 103 -2.02 -13.38 0.38
CA SER A 103 -2.18 -12.68 -0.89
C SER A 103 -3.47 -13.16 -1.57
N ARG A 104 -4.13 -12.26 -2.31
CA ARG A 104 -5.30 -12.61 -3.12
C ARG A 104 -4.88 -12.72 -4.58
N LEU A 105 -5.11 -13.88 -5.18
CA LEU A 105 -4.87 -14.15 -6.58
C LEU A 105 -6.19 -14.09 -7.35
N GLU A 106 -6.27 -13.19 -8.33
CA GLU A 106 -7.43 -13.10 -9.23
C GLU A 106 -7.16 -13.92 -10.49
N LEU A 107 -7.96 -14.97 -10.69
CA LEU A 107 -7.85 -15.90 -11.81
C LEU A 107 -9.09 -15.80 -12.70
N PHE A 108 -8.88 -15.94 -14.00
CA PHE A 108 -9.95 -15.87 -15.00
C PHE A 108 -10.02 -17.16 -15.80
N VAL A 109 -11.12 -17.89 -15.68
CA VAL A 109 -11.29 -19.23 -16.25
C VAL A 109 -12.28 -19.16 -17.41
N GLY A 110 -11.98 -19.84 -18.52
CA GLY A 110 -12.78 -19.78 -19.74
C GLY A 110 -14.04 -20.65 -19.75
N SER A 111 -14.25 -21.51 -18.75
CA SER A 111 -15.43 -22.36 -18.65
C SER A 111 -15.91 -22.52 -17.21
N GLU A 112 -17.22 -22.65 -17.05
CA GLU A 112 -17.86 -22.86 -15.74
C GLU A 112 -17.44 -24.19 -15.10
N ALA A 113 -17.31 -25.24 -15.91
CA ALA A 113 -16.82 -26.53 -15.47
C ALA A 113 -15.40 -26.45 -14.89
N ALA A 114 -14.50 -25.68 -15.52
CA ALA A 114 -13.15 -25.50 -15.00
C ALA A 114 -13.12 -24.65 -13.71
N ARG A 115 -14.01 -23.65 -13.60
CA ARG A 115 -14.20 -22.87 -12.37
C ARG A 115 -14.66 -23.76 -11.21
N GLU A 116 -15.67 -24.59 -11.44
CA GLU A 116 -16.20 -25.50 -10.43
C GLU A 116 -15.19 -26.57 -10.04
N GLN A 117 -14.45 -27.13 -11.00
CA GLN A 117 -13.38 -28.09 -10.73
C GLN A 117 -12.27 -27.47 -9.86
N LEU A 118 -11.85 -26.25 -10.16
CA LEU A 118 -10.84 -25.53 -9.38
C LEU A 118 -11.32 -25.24 -7.96
N LEU A 119 -12.55 -24.74 -7.80
CA LEU A 119 -13.13 -24.47 -6.48
C LEU A 119 -13.36 -25.74 -5.68
N ALA A 120 -13.83 -26.82 -6.30
CA ALA A 120 -13.98 -28.12 -5.65
C ALA A 120 -12.64 -28.69 -5.22
N PHE A 121 -11.58 -28.51 -6.02
CA PHE A 121 -10.24 -28.97 -5.68
C PHE A 121 -9.68 -28.24 -4.45
N VAL A 122 -9.90 -26.93 -4.35
CA VAL A 122 -9.47 -26.08 -3.22
C VAL A 122 -10.38 -26.26 -1.99
N ALA A 123 -11.69 -26.42 -2.15
CA ALA A 123 -12.65 -26.55 -1.04
C ALA A 123 -12.55 -27.87 -0.27
N GLN A 124 -12.01 -28.91 -0.91
CA GLN A 124 -11.69 -30.19 -0.26
C GLN A 124 -10.51 -30.10 0.72
N THR A 125 -9.90 -28.92 0.87
CA THR A 125 -8.87 -28.66 1.88
C THR A 125 -9.53 -28.23 3.18
N PRO A 126 -9.46 -29.02 4.28
CA PRO A 126 -10.03 -28.61 5.55
C PRO A 126 -9.18 -27.48 6.17
N VAL A 127 -9.79 -26.30 6.36
CA VAL A 127 -9.20 -25.11 7.01
C VAL A 127 -9.43 -25.17 8.53
N PRO A 128 -8.54 -24.64 9.43
CA PRO A 128 -7.22 -24.03 9.20
C PRO A 128 -6.04 -24.65 10.00
N LEU A 129 -4.83 -24.45 9.45
CA LEU A 129 -3.61 -24.13 10.19
C LEU A 129 -3.81 -22.79 10.92
N ALA A 130 -4.62 -22.78 11.98
CA ALA A 130 -4.57 -21.69 12.96
C ALA A 130 -3.39 -22.01 13.87
N LEU A 131 -2.27 -21.30 13.69
CA LEU A 131 -1.26 -21.22 14.73
C LEU A 131 -1.98 -20.74 16.00
N PRO A 132 -1.77 -21.39 17.17
CA PRO A 132 -2.35 -20.92 18.41
C PRO A 132 -1.89 -19.47 18.62
N VAL A 133 -2.85 -18.55 18.57
CA VAL A 133 -2.62 -17.17 19.00
C VAL A 133 -2.16 -17.26 20.44
N ALA A 134 -0.93 -16.81 20.72
CA ALA A 134 -0.42 -16.71 22.08
C ALA A 134 -1.43 -15.91 22.90
N GLU A 135 -2.11 -16.58 23.82
CA GLU A 135 -2.88 -15.93 24.86
C GLU A 135 -1.94 -14.95 25.58
N ALA A 136 -2.37 -13.69 25.70
CA ALA A 136 -1.65 -12.68 26.45
C ALA A 136 -1.32 -13.23 27.86
N PRO A 137 -0.13 -12.96 28.41
CA PRO A 137 0.24 -13.48 29.72
C PRO A 137 -0.71 -12.92 30.77
N GLY A 138 -1.56 -13.80 31.29
CA GLY A 138 -2.50 -13.50 32.35
C GLY A 138 -1.80 -13.06 33.63
N ASP A 139 -2.49 -12.21 34.38
CA ASP A 139 -2.15 -11.75 35.71
C ASP A 139 -1.95 -12.94 36.68
N TRP A 140 -0.69 -13.27 36.96
CA TRP A 140 -0.30 -14.12 38.09
C TRP A 140 0.00 -13.23 39.30
N TRP A 141 -1.02 -12.99 40.13
CA TRP A 141 -0.78 -12.80 41.56
C TRP A 141 -1.59 -13.84 42.33
N GLU A 142 -0.85 -14.77 42.92
CA GLU A 142 -1.32 -15.76 43.88
C GLU A 142 -1.72 -15.08 45.20
N ALA A 143 -2.71 -15.65 45.87
CA ALA A 143 -2.76 -15.64 47.33
C ALA A 143 -3.26 -17.02 47.85
N PRO A 144 -2.76 -17.50 49.00
CA PRO A 144 -2.59 -18.93 49.29
C PRO A 144 -3.64 -19.51 50.26
N PRO A 145 -3.64 -20.84 50.51
CA PRO A 145 -4.81 -21.58 50.97
C PRO A 145 -4.93 -21.61 52.50
N THR A 146 -6.17 -21.63 53.00
CA THR A 146 -6.44 -22.00 54.40
C THR A 146 -7.34 -23.23 54.46
N ALA A 147 -6.93 -24.13 55.34
CA ALA A 147 -7.37 -25.52 55.45
C ALA A 147 -8.48 -25.72 56.49
N SER A 148 -9.13 -26.88 56.36
CA SER A 148 -9.88 -27.67 57.37
C SER A 148 -11.36 -27.34 57.63
N PRO A 149 -12.15 -28.29 58.17
CA PRO A 149 -12.21 -29.73 57.88
C PRO A 149 -13.66 -30.27 57.75
N HIS A 150 -13.82 -31.47 57.16
CA HIS A 150 -15.05 -32.27 57.13
C HIS A 150 -15.60 -32.64 58.53
N PRO A 151 -16.91 -32.96 58.66
CA PRO A 151 -17.35 -34.39 58.74
C PRO A 151 -18.77 -34.64 58.16
N PRO A 152 -19.39 -35.83 58.30
CA PRO A 152 -19.07 -37.09 57.63
C PRO A 152 -20.22 -37.63 56.75
N ARG A 153 -19.86 -38.61 55.92
CA ARG A 153 -20.68 -39.40 54.99
C ARG A 153 -21.93 -40.05 55.61
N ALA A 154 -23.03 -40.06 54.86
CA ALA A 154 -23.92 -41.22 54.71
C ALA A 154 -24.71 -41.16 53.38
N HIS A 155 -24.81 -42.32 52.73
CA HIS A 155 -25.68 -42.67 51.59
C HIS A 155 -25.26 -42.25 50.17
N GLU A 156 -24.27 -43.00 49.68
CA GLU A 156 -24.36 -43.84 48.48
C GLU A 156 -25.73 -43.86 47.77
N VAL A 157 -25.89 -43.00 46.77
CA VAL A 157 -26.83 -43.17 45.65
C VAL A 157 -26.06 -42.79 44.38
N ALA A 158 -26.12 -43.67 43.39
CA ALA A 158 -25.41 -43.59 42.11
C ALA A 158 -25.48 -42.19 41.46
N PRO A 159 -24.40 -41.70 40.84
CA PRO A 159 -24.43 -40.44 40.10
C PRO A 159 -25.41 -40.58 38.91
N PRO A 160 -26.38 -39.67 38.73
CA PRO A 160 -27.07 -39.59 37.46
C PRO A 160 -26.03 -39.17 36.42
N LEU A 161 -25.99 -39.96 35.35
CA LEU A 161 -25.29 -39.68 34.11
C LEU A 161 -25.33 -38.17 33.80
N LEU A 162 -24.14 -37.58 33.69
CA LEU A 162 -23.95 -36.30 33.02
C LEU A 162 -24.78 -36.34 31.71
N PRO A 163 -25.66 -35.36 31.46
CA PRO A 163 -26.34 -35.29 30.18
C PRO A 163 -25.28 -35.22 29.07
N PRO A 164 -25.50 -35.91 27.94
CA PRO A 164 -24.60 -35.83 26.80
C PRO A 164 -24.41 -34.35 26.40
N PRO A 165 -23.24 -33.97 25.85
CA PRO A 165 -23.05 -32.62 25.34
C PRO A 165 -24.22 -32.28 24.41
N PRO A 166 -24.84 -31.09 24.55
CA PRO A 166 -26.02 -30.74 23.76
C PRO A 166 -25.64 -30.91 22.30
N SER A 167 -26.39 -31.78 21.62
CA SER A 167 -26.25 -31.94 20.18
C SER A 167 -26.36 -30.57 19.52
N SER A 168 -25.52 -30.28 18.53
CA SER A 168 -25.52 -29.02 17.78
C SER A 168 -26.89 -28.61 17.23
N THR A 169 -27.83 -29.56 17.14
CA THR A 169 -29.25 -29.37 16.85
C THR A 169 -29.98 -28.42 17.82
N ASP A 170 -29.61 -28.38 19.11
CA ASP A 170 -30.30 -27.54 20.11
C ASP A 170 -29.94 -26.06 19.98
N VAL A 171 -28.69 -25.77 19.59
CA VAL A 171 -28.21 -24.39 19.43
C VAL A 171 -28.87 -23.72 18.23
N ASN A 172 -28.99 -24.43 17.12
CA ASN A 172 -29.67 -23.90 15.93
C ASN A 172 -31.16 -23.64 16.19
N GLN A 173 -31.84 -24.53 16.93
CA GLN A 173 -33.23 -24.30 17.31
C GLN A 173 -33.41 -23.07 18.22
N LEU A 174 -32.47 -22.82 19.14
CA LEU A 174 -32.48 -21.62 19.97
C LEU A 174 -32.28 -20.34 19.14
N ILE A 175 -31.38 -20.39 18.16
CA ILE A 175 -31.12 -19.26 17.25
C ILE A 175 -32.34 -19.01 16.36
N ASP A 176 -32.90 -20.05 15.75
CA ASP A 176 -34.08 -19.95 14.89
C ASP A 176 -35.30 -19.45 15.70
N GLY A 177 -35.48 -19.93 16.93
CA GLY A 177 -36.51 -19.45 17.85
C GLY A 177 -36.32 -17.97 18.22
N ALA A 178 -35.09 -17.51 18.45
CA ALA A 178 -34.79 -16.12 18.72
C ALA A 178 -35.11 -15.20 17.52
N PHE A 179 -34.80 -15.65 16.30
CA PHE A 179 -35.14 -14.93 15.07
C PHE A 179 -36.65 -14.91 14.80
N GLN A 180 -37.36 -16.01 15.07
CA GLN A 180 -38.82 -16.05 14.95
C GLN A 180 -39.50 -15.09 15.93
N ALA A 181 -39.02 -15.03 17.19
CA ALA A 181 -39.51 -14.06 18.18
C ALA A 181 -39.25 -12.62 17.73
N LEU A 182 -38.09 -12.34 17.14
CA LEU A 182 -37.76 -11.01 16.61
C LEU A 182 -38.67 -10.61 15.44
N ALA A 183 -38.99 -11.54 14.55
CA ALA A 183 -39.94 -11.32 13.45
C ALA A 183 -41.38 -11.09 13.97
N ALA A 184 -41.80 -11.84 14.99
CA ALA A 184 -43.10 -11.64 15.65
C ALA A 184 -43.19 -10.26 16.32
N ALA A 185 -42.12 -9.82 16.99
CA ALA A 185 -42.03 -8.50 17.61
C ALA A 185 -42.16 -7.36 16.59
N GLN A 186 -41.53 -7.50 15.43
CA GLN A 186 -41.66 -6.54 14.32
C GLN A 186 -43.09 -6.51 13.77
N ALA A 187 -43.68 -7.68 13.53
CA ALA A 187 -45.08 -7.75 13.09
C ALA A 187 -46.05 -7.15 14.11
N ALA A 188 -45.77 -7.26 15.42
CA ALA A 188 -46.56 -6.62 16.47
C ALA A 188 -46.41 -5.09 16.46
N MET A 189 -45.22 -4.57 16.18
CA MET A 189 -44.99 -3.12 16.01
C MET A 189 -45.72 -2.56 14.77
N ASP A 190 -45.74 -3.30 13.67
CA ASP A 190 -46.37 -2.87 12.41
C ASP A 190 -47.91 -2.82 12.49
N ARG A 191 -48.52 -3.62 13.38
CA ARG A 191 -49.98 -3.59 13.63
C ARG A 191 -50.45 -2.32 14.34
N GLY A 192 -49.54 -1.41 14.70
CA GLY A 192 -49.82 -0.07 15.19
C GLY A 192 -49.38 0.16 16.63
N ARG A 193 -49.23 1.42 17.03
CA ARG A 193 -48.74 1.83 18.38
C ARG A 193 -49.83 1.80 19.45
N SER A 194 -50.74 0.82 19.40
CA SER A 194 -51.66 0.61 20.51
C SER A 194 -50.90 0.03 21.71
N GLU A 195 -51.30 0.37 22.93
CA GLU A 195 -50.66 -0.12 24.16
C GLU A 195 -50.57 -1.66 24.19
N ARG A 196 -51.62 -2.34 23.72
CA ARG A 196 -51.63 -3.81 23.57
C ARG A 196 -50.60 -4.32 22.58
N SER A 197 -50.39 -3.62 21.46
CA SER A 197 -49.35 -3.97 20.47
C SER A 197 -47.95 -3.76 21.03
N LEU A 198 -47.74 -2.68 21.79
CA LEU A 198 -46.45 -2.36 22.40
C LEU A 198 -46.08 -3.39 23.48
N LEU A 199 -47.05 -3.83 24.29
CA LEU A 199 -46.85 -4.91 25.27
C LEU A 199 -46.54 -6.25 24.60
N ALA A 200 -47.24 -6.60 23.52
CA ALA A 200 -46.96 -7.81 22.76
C ALA A 200 -45.54 -7.77 22.15
N ALA A 201 -45.19 -6.66 21.49
CA ALA A 201 -43.85 -6.47 20.92
C ALA A 201 -42.75 -6.54 21.99
N LEU A 202 -42.99 -5.98 23.18
CA LEU A 202 -42.04 -6.03 24.29
C LEU A 202 -41.81 -7.45 24.80
N GLY A 203 -42.87 -8.27 24.90
CA GLY A 203 -42.75 -9.68 25.24
C GLY A 203 -41.91 -10.46 24.22
N ASP A 204 -42.17 -10.25 22.93
CA ASP A 204 -41.47 -10.95 21.85
C ASP A 204 -39.99 -10.50 21.71
N TYR A 205 -39.68 -9.21 21.89
CA TYR A 205 -38.29 -8.74 21.94
C TYR A 205 -37.53 -9.29 23.16
N SER A 206 -38.20 -9.44 24.30
CA SER A 206 -37.59 -10.04 25.50
C SER A 206 -37.30 -11.53 25.32
N ALA A 207 -38.22 -12.26 24.66
CA ALA A 207 -38.00 -13.65 24.28
C ALA A 207 -36.82 -13.82 23.31
N ALA A 208 -36.67 -12.89 22.35
CA ALA A 208 -35.52 -12.86 21.44
C ALA A 208 -34.19 -12.61 22.18
N ASP A 209 -34.13 -11.64 23.12
CA ASP A 209 -32.91 -11.37 23.92
C ASP A 209 -32.46 -12.61 24.71
N HIS A 210 -33.41 -13.29 25.37
CA HIS A 210 -33.12 -14.53 26.10
C HIS A 210 -32.68 -15.69 25.19
N GLY A 211 -33.25 -15.78 23.99
CA GLY A 211 -32.83 -16.78 22.99
C GLY A 211 -31.37 -16.58 22.56
N PHE A 212 -30.99 -15.34 22.22
CA PHE A 212 -29.61 -15.01 21.88
C PHE A 212 -28.65 -15.13 23.07
N GLU A 213 -29.10 -14.84 24.29
CA GLU A 213 -28.30 -15.04 25.51
C GLU A 213 -27.92 -16.51 25.70
N ARG A 214 -28.89 -17.41 25.60
CA ARG A 214 -28.66 -18.86 25.71
C ARG A 214 -27.81 -19.38 24.57
N ALA A 215 -28.04 -18.91 23.33
CA ALA A 215 -27.20 -19.26 22.19
C ALA A 215 -25.74 -18.83 22.39
N THR A 216 -25.50 -17.64 22.97
CA THR A 216 -24.15 -17.13 23.26
C THR A 216 -23.37 -18.04 24.21
N GLN A 217 -24.04 -18.64 25.19
CA GLN A 217 -23.40 -19.54 26.16
C GLN A 217 -23.02 -20.90 25.54
N LEU A 218 -23.77 -21.35 24.52
CA LEU A 218 -23.60 -22.67 23.93
C LEU A 218 -22.70 -22.68 22.68
N VAL A 219 -22.53 -21.54 22.03
CA VAL A 219 -21.70 -21.43 20.82
C VAL A 219 -20.22 -21.37 21.22
N PRO A 220 -19.33 -22.20 20.64
CA PRO A 220 -17.91 -22.21 21.01
C PRO A 220 -17.09 -21.07 20.35
N ASP A 221 -17.53 -20.56 19.20
CA ASP A 221 -16.81 -19.55 18.44
C ASP A 221 -17.01 -18.13 19.01
N GLU A 222 -15.90 -17.46 19.37
CA GLU A 222 -15.91 -16.15 20.01
C GLU A 222 -16.40 -15.04 19.07
N ARG A 223 -16.12 -15.16 17.77
CA ARG A 223 -16.63 -14.19 16.78
C ARG A 223 -18.15 -14.23 16.70
N THR A 224 -18.72 -15.44 16.69
CA THR A 224 -20.17 -15.63 16.67
C THR A 224 -20.81 -15.16 17.99
N ARG A 225 -20.15 -15.38 19.14
CA ARG A 225 -20.58 -14.81 20.43
C ARG A 225 -20.59 -13.29 20.41
N GLN A 226 -19.58 -12.65 19.81
CA GLN A 226 -19.52 -11.20 19.71
C GLN A 226 -20.70 -10.65 18.89
N LEU A 227 -21.04 -11.29 17.78
CA LEU A 227 -22.23 -10.93 16.99
C LEU A 227 -23.53 -11.04 17.80
N PHE A 228 -23.68 -12.09 18.61
CA PHE A 228 -24.85 -12.21 19.48
C PHE A 228 -24.87 -11.14 20.58
N ARG A 229 -23.73 -10.78 21.18
CA ARG A 229 -23.66 -9.69 22.16
C ARG A 229 -24.05 -8.34 21.53
N GLU A 230 -23.57 -8.04 20.34
CA GLU A 230 -23.93 -6.83 19.60
C GLU A 230 -25.43 -6.80 19.29
N ARG A 231 -25.99 -7.92 18.81
CA ARG A 231 -27.41 -8.03 18.50
C ARG A 231 -28.29 -7.89 19.75
N ARG A 232 -27.90 -8.48 20.87
CA ARG A 232 -28.56 -8.29 22.17
C ARG A 232 -28.54 -6.84 22.63
N ALA A 233 -27.40 -6.16 22.51
CA ALA A 233 -27.30 -4.75 22.86
C ALA A 233 -28.26 -3.88 22.03
N GLU A 234 -28.46 -4.22 20.75
CA GLU A 234 -29.45 -3.57 19.88
C GLU A 234 -30.90 -3.84 20.35
N ILE A 235 -31.24 -5.11 20.60
CA ILE A 235 -32.57 -5.51 21.10
C ILE A 235 -32.89 -4.79 22.42
N GLN A 236 -31.94 -4.71 23.36
CA GLN A 236 -32.11 -4.02 24.64
C GLN A 236 -32.30 -2.51 24.50
N ARG A 237 -31.76 -1.87 23.45
CA ARG A 237 -32.07 -0.45 23.15
C ARG A 237 -33.51 -0.30 22.67
N VAL A 238 -33.99 -1.23 21.86
CA VAL A 238 -35.38 -1.25 21.36
C VAL A 238 -36.35 -1.48 22.51
N ILE A 239 -36.09 -2.45 23.39
CA ILE A 239 -36.91 -2.71 24.60
C ILE A 239 -37.03 -1.43 25.43
N ARG A 240 -35.90 -0.78 25.78
CA ARG A 240 -35.90 0.49 26.53
C ARG A 240 -36.65 1.62 25.82
N SER A 241 -36.68 1.62 24.49
CA SER A 241 -37.43 2.61 23.71
C SER A 241 -38.93 2.34 23.77
N ILE A 242 -39.35 1.07 23.70
CA ILE A 242 -40.75 0.65 23.80
C ILE A 242 -41.27 0.90 25.23
N GLU A 243 -40.49 0.59 26.26
CA GLU A 243 -40.82 0.88 27.67
C GLU A 243 -41.06 2.38 27.89
N ARG A 244 -40.18 3.24 27.36
CA ARG A 244 -40.37 4.70 27.40
C ARG A 244 -41.63 5.15 26.68
N ALA A 245 -41.94 4.56 25.53
CA ALA A 245 -43.18 4.86 24.80
C ALA A 245 -44.42 4.40 25.58
N LEU A 246 -44.35 3.26 26.26
CA LEU A 246 -45.43 2.74 27.10
C LEU A 246 -45.66 3.63 28.32
N GLN A 247 -44.59 4.07 28.98
CA GLN A 247 -44.63 5.01 30.11
C GLN A 247 -45.20 6.37 29.69
N ALA A 248 -44.86 6.86 28.49
CA ALA A 248 -45.45 8.09 27.96
C ALA A 248 -46.95 7.94 27.66
N ALA A 249 -47.37 6.77 27.15
CA ALA A 249 -48.78 6.48 26.88
C ALA A 249 -49.62 6.34 28.18
N THR A 250 -49.06 5.73 29.23
CA THR A 250 -49.72 5.60 30.54
C THR A 250 -49.71 6.92 31.32
N GLY A 251 -48.59 7.65 31.31
CA GLY A 251 -48.46 8.95 31.99
C GLY A 251 -49.34 10.06 31.41
N ALA A 252 -49.70 9.99 30.13
CA ALA A 252 -50.67 10.89 29.52
C ALA A 252 -52.12 10.64 29.97
N SER A 253 -52.44 9.43 30.47
CA SER A 253 -53.80 9.06 30.88
C SER A 253 -54.10 9.38 32.35
N GLU A 254 -53.10 9.61 33.19
CA GLU A 254 -53.27 9.82 34.65
C GLU A 254 -53.43 11.31 35.05
N LEU A 255 -53.21 12.25 34.11
CA LEU A 255 -53.41 13.70 34.32
C LEU A 255 -54.76 14.23 33.82
N ALA A 256 -55.70 13.35 33.45
CA ALA A 256 -57.02 13.70 32.92
C ALA A 256 -58.17 13.27 33.85
N PHE A 257 -58.15 13.73 35.11
CA PHE A 257 -59.35 13.84 35.94
C PHE A 257 -59.47 15.28 36.47
N PRO A 258 -60.49 16.06 36.03
CA PRO A 258 -60.75 17.37 36.62
C PRO A 258 -61.45 17.16 37.97
N ALA A 259 -60.74 17.44 39.06
CA ALA A 259 -61.37 17.61 40.36
C ALA A 259 -62.22 18.89 40.34
N VAL A 260 -63.51 18.71 40.61
CA VAL A 260 -64.54 19.73 40.81
C VAL A 260 -64.12 20.70 41.93
N PRO A 261 -64.15 22.03 41.75
CA PRO A 261 -64.05 22.96 42.86
C PRO A 261 -65.44 23.51 43.23
N GLU A 262 -65.84 23.30 44.47
CA GLU A 262 -66.91 24.05 45.16
C GLU A 262 -66.28 24.94 46.25
N PRO A 263 -66.94 26.05 46.64
CA PRO A 263 -66.28 27.26 47.11
C PRO A 263 -66.39 27.46 48.64
N SER A 264 -65.36 28.06 49.25
CA SER A 264 -65.49 28.73 50.56
C SER A 264 -64.30 29.64 50.88
N GLU A 265 -64.60 30.94 51.03
CA GLU A 265 -63.79 31.98 51.71
C GLU A 265 -63.83 31.82 53.27
N PRO A 266 -63.33 32.76 54.10
CA PRO A 266 -61.97 33.26 54.26
C PRO A 266 -61.51 33.34 55.75
N SER A 267 -60.20 33.26 56.03
CA SER A 267 -59.52 33.77 57.26
C SER A 267 -58.08 33.28 57.30
N ALA A 268 -57.06 33.94 57.84
CA ALA A 268 -56.76 35.29 58.31
C ALA A 268 -55.29 35.23 58.80
N ARG A 269 -54.46 36.25 58.48
CA ARG A 269 -53.18 36.64 59.15
C ARG A 269 -52.03 35.60 59.01
N ALA A 270 -50.75 35.95 58.82
CA ALA A 270 -49.96 37.11 59.19
C ALA A 270 -48.65 37.11 58.35
N ASP A 271 -48.11 38.31 58.12
CA ASP A 271 -46.68 38.73 58.13
C ASP A 271 -45.65 37.90 57.33
N SER A 272 -44.76 38.42 56.48
CA SER A 272 -44.14 39.76 56.36
C SER A 272 -43.10 39.75 55.20
N ASN A 273 -42.72 40.96 54.76
CA ASN A 273 -41.47 41.35 54.07
C ASN A 273 -41.35 41.07 52.56
N ALA A 274 -41.53 42.10 51.73
CA ALA A 274 -40.49 42.99 51.17
C ALA A 274 -39.93 42.40 49.86
N SER A 275 -39.86 43.08 48.71
CA SER A 275 -39.77 44.50 48.40
C SER A 275 -40.36 44.78 47.01
N GLU A 276 -40.93 45.99 46.86
CA GLU A 276 -40.76 46.94 45.75
C GLU A 276 -40.82 46.48 44.28
N ALA A 277 -41.45 47.17 43.34
CA ALA A 277 -42.36 48.30 43.33
C ALA A 277 -42.82 48.50 41.86
N THR A 278 -44.14 48.57 41.64
CA THR A 278 -44.84 49.71 40.98
C THR A 278 -44.43 50.13 39.56
N ALA A 279 -45.30 50.51 38.62
CA ALA A 279 -46.73 50.80 38.50
C ALA A 279 -46.97 50.92 36.95
N ALA A 280 -48.14 51.01 36.33
CA ALA A 280 -49.44 51.58 36.65
C ALA A 280 -50.47 50.97 35.64
N ALA A 281 -51.66 50.52 36.05
CA ALA A 281 -52.91 51.29 36.09
C ALA A 281 -53.20 52.07 34.78
N ALA A 282 -54.06 51.62 33.87
CA ALA A 282 -55.52 51.47 33.91
C ALA A 282 -56.32 52.74 33.57
N ILE A 283 -57.42 52.51 32.83
CA ILE A 283 -58.68 53.28 32.70
C ILE A 283 -58.83 54.26 31.51
N ALA A 284 -59.44 53.70 30.45
CA ALA A 284 -60.73 54.06 29.85
C ALA A 284 -60.99 55.38 29.06
N SER A 285 -61.54 55.13 27.85
CA SER A 285 -62.74 55.74 27.24
C SER A 285 -62.65 57.15 26.63
N ALA A 286 -62.87 57.23 25.30
CA ALA A 286 -64.09 57.75 24.67
C ALA A 286 -63.86 58.56 23.36
N VAL A 287 -64.52 58.08 22.29
CA VAL A 287 -65.33 58.84 21.31
C VAL A 287 -64.65 59.68 20.20
N SER A 288 -65.26 59.52 19.00
CA SER A 288 -65.17 60.30 17.75
C SER A 288 -64.04 59.89 16.82
N GLY A 289 -64.23 59.49 15.57
CA GLY A 289 -65.32 59.72 14.62
C GLY A 289 -64.71 60.17 13.29
N PHE A 290 -65.33 59.75 12.18
CA PHE A 290 -65.12 60.24 10.79
C PHE A 290 -64.07 59.58 9.86
N ALA A 291 -64.63 58.75 8.97
CA ALA A 291 -64.55 58.80 7.50
C ALA A 291 -63.21 58.62 6.73
N SER A 292 -63.24 57.56 5.92
CA SER A 292 -63.01 57.54 4.46
C SER A 292 -61.62 57.85 3.87
N SER A 293 -61.17 56.83 3.12
CA SER A 293 -60.42 56.85 1.86
C SER A 293 -58.94 57.26 1.86
N GLY A 294 -58.14 56.31 1.36
CA GLY A 294 -57.04 56.65 0.44
C GLY A 294 -55.66 56.17 0.88
N SER A 295 -55.15 55.18 0.14
CA SER A 295 -53.73 54.85 -0.04
C SER A 295 -52.94 54.28 1.14
N SER A 296 -52.48 53.03 1.00
CA SER A 296 -51.04 52.67 0.89
C SER A 296 -50.82 51.18 1.18
N PRO A 297 -50.12 50.43 0.29
CA PRO A 297 -49.32 49.28 0.69
C PRO A 297 -47.86 49.71 0.94
N PRO A 298 -47.20 49.33 2.06
CA PRO A 298 -45.74 49.24 2.11
C PRO A 298 -45.32 47.81 1.71
N ALA A 299 -44.69 47.64 0.55
CA ALA A 299 -43.25 47.70 0.36
C ALA A 299 -42.56 46.36 0.68
N ALA A 300 -42.70 45.43 -0.28
CA ALA A 300 -41.63 44.51 -0.61
C ALA A 300 -40.58 45.29 -1.41
N THR A 301 -39.46 45.64 -0.78
CA THR A 301 -38.26 46.11 -1.48
C THR A 301 -37.44 44.89 -1.90
N SER A 302 -37.96 44.13 -2.86
CA SER A 302 -37.08 43.56 -3.88
C SER A 302 -37.09 44.57 -5.01
N ASP A 303 -35.97 45.25 -5.21
CA ASP A 303 -35.84 46.31 -6.20
C ASP A 303 -36.46 45.91 -7.52
N LEU A 304 -37.24 46.82 -8.10
CA LEU A 304 -37.96 46.60 -9.35
C LEU A 304 -36.98 46.20 -10.47
N ASP A 305 -35.72 46.63 -10.34
CA ASP A 305 -34.59 46.23 -11.16
C ASP A 305 -34.18 44.77 -10.97
N GLU A 306 -34.11 44.24 -9.74
CA GLU A 306 -33.90 42.80 -9.51
C GLU A 306 -35.03 41.97 -10.13
N ARG A 307 -36.27 42.46 -10.01
CA ARG A 307 -37.42 41.74 -10.54
C ARG A 307 -37.44 41.79 -12.07
N LEU A 308 -37.00 42.90 -12.67
CA LEU A 308 -36.78 43.02 -14.11
C LEU A 308 -35.60 42.15 -14.59
N GLU A 309 -34.52 42.05 -13.82
CA GLU A 309 -33.39 41.15 -14.14
C GLU A 309 -33.78 39.69 -14.05
N ARG A 310 -34.54 39.29 -13.01
CA ARG A 310 -35.08 37.91 -12.91
C ARG A 310 -36.04 37.60 -14.05
N LEU A 311 -36.85 38.56 -14.50
CA LEU A 311 -37.79 38.38 -15.61
C LEU A 311 -37.06 38.36 -16.97
N LYS A 312 -35.99 39.15 -17.13
CA LYS A 312 -35.08 39.08 -18.28
C LYS A 312 -34.31 37.75 -18.33
N ALA A 313 -33.82 37.27 -17.19
CA ALA A 313 -33.13 35.98 -17.09
C ALA A 313 -34.07 34.82 -17.40
N PHE A 314 -35.31 34.87 -16.91
CA PHE A 314 -36.33 33.86 -17.21
C PHE A 314 -36.73 33.86 -18.70
N ALA A 315 -36.87 35.04 -19.31
CA ALA A 315 -37.12 35.16 -20.74
C ALA A 315 -35.96 34.59 -21.58
N ALA A 316 -34.71 34.89 -21.20
CA ALA A 316 -33.52 34.34 -21.86
C ALA A 316 -33.45 32.81 -21.72
N GLN A 317 -33.83 32.27 -20.56
CA GLN A 317 -33.83 30.82 -20.32
C GLN A 317 -34.92 30.10 -21.14
N GLN A 318 -36.11 30.72 -21.30
CA GLN A 318 -37.14 30.19 -22.20
C GLN A 318 -36.74 30.26 -23.67
N GLU A 319 -36.06 31.33 -24.11
CA GLU A 319 -35.54 31.42 -25.48
C GLU A 319 -34.49 30.34 -25.78
N VAL A 320 -33.61 30.03 -24.82
CA VAL A 320 -32.65 28.92 -24.94
C VAL A 320 -33.39 27.58 -25.05
N GLY A 321 -34.44 27.37 -24.25
CA GLY A 321 -35.27 26.16 -24.32
C GLY A 321 -36.03 26.03 -25.65
N ARG A 322 -36.49 27.15 -26.23
CA ARG A 322 -37.13 27.17 -27.56
C ARG A 322 -36.12 26.94 -28.69
N ALA A 323 -34.94 27.57 -28.64
CA ALA A 323 -33.90 27.42 -29.65
C ALA A 323 -33.34 26.00 -29.71
N GLN A 324 -33.20 25.32 -28.56
CA GLN A 324 -32.80 23.91 -28.50
C GLN A 324 -33.86 22.97 -29.09
N ARG A 325 -35.16 23.30 -28.93
CA ARG A 325 -36.26 22.50 -29.49
C ARG A 325 -36.46 22.73 -30.99
N GLU A 326 -36.10 23.90 -31.52
CA GLU A 326 -36.33 24.27 -32.91
C GLU A 326 -35.10 24.13 -33.83
N HIS A 327 -33.93 23.69 -33.32
CA HIS A 327 -32.66 23.62 -34.08
C HIS A 327 -32.32 24.90 -34.87
N LYS A 328 -32.73 26.06 -34.34
CA LYS A 328 -32.38 27.38 -34.90
C LYS A 328 -31.26 27.99 -34.05
N PRO A 329 -30.25 28.63 -34.67
CA PRO A 329 -29.18 29.28 -33.92
C PRO A 329 -29.74 30.37 -33.00
N ALA A 330 -29.32 30.36 -31.73
CA ALA A 330 -29.83 31.25 -30.69
C ALA A 330 -29.64 32.73 -31.07
N ALA A 331 -30.62 33.59 -30.75
CA ALA A 331 -30.61 35.01 -31.12
C ALA A 331 -29.38 35.79 -30.59
N ALA A 332 -28.77 35.32 -29.49
CA ALA A 332 -27.51 35.86 -28.97
C ALA A 332 -26.33 35.70 -29.95
N ASP A 333 -26.31 34.61 -30.72
CA ASP A 333 -25.27 34.32 -31.72
C ASP A 333 -25.44 35.19 -32.98
N LEU A 334 -26.69 35.53 -33.32
CA LEU A 334 -27.03 36.50 -34.36
C LEU A 334 -26.63 37.93 -33.96
N ARG A 335 -26.74 38.27 -32.67
CA ARG A 335 -26.33 39.57 -32.12
C ARG A 335 -24.80 39.71 -32.07
N VAL A 336 -24.08 38.66 -31.71
CA VAL A 336 -22.61 38.59 -31.79
C VAL A 336 -22.13 38.62 -33.24
N ARG A 337 -22.81 37.94 -34.16
CA ARG A 337 -22.50 38.01 -35.61
C ARG A 337 -22.79 39.39 -36.21
N LEU A 338 -23.86 40.06 -35.78
CA LEU A 338 -24.17 41.44 -36.20
C LEU A 338 -23.21 42.48 -35.58
N GLN A 339 -22.68 42.23 -34.38
CA GLN A 339 -21.62 43.06 -33.78
C GLN A 339 -20.27 42.85 -34.47
N ALA A 340 -19.93 41.61 -34.82
CA ALA A 340 -18.73 41.28 -35.60
C ALA A 340 -18.79 41.87 -37.03
N LEU A 341 -19.99 41.94 -37.62
CA LEU A 341 -20.23 42.62 -38.91
C LEU A 341 -20.23 44.16 -38.81
N ARG A 342 -20.37 44.73 -37.61
CA ARG A 342 -20.33 46.19 -37.37
C ARG A 342 -18.93 46.73 -37.06
N GLY A 343 -17.91 45.89 -36.99
CA GLY A 343 -16.51 46.33 -36.89
C GLY A 343 -16.12 47.03 -35.59
N GLU A 344 -16.94 46.97 -34.54
CA GLU A 344 -16.58 47.48 -33.23
C GLU A 344 -15.67 46.48 -32.51
N ARG A 345 -14.41 46.88 -32.30
CA ARG A 345 -13.34 46.08 -31.70
C ARG A 345 -13.57 45.96 -30.20
N PRO A 346 -13.85 44.76 -29.62
CA PRO A 346 -14.03 44.64 -28.18
C PRO A 346 -12.68 44.49 -27.46
N ALA A 347 -12.63 45.07 -26.26
CA ALA A 347 -11.53 44.97 -25.29
C ALA A 347 -11.20 43.51 -24.89
N PRO A 348 -9.97 43.22 -24.44
CA PRO A 348 -9.53 41.85 -24.17
C PRO A 348 -10.35 41.20 -23.05
N VAL A 349 -10.79 39.97 -23.32
CA VAL A 349 -11.61 39.15 -22.42
C VAL A 349 -10.71 38.41 -21.42
N SER A 350 -11.12 38.32 -20.16
CA SER A 350 -10.40 37.63 -19.10
C SER A 350 -10.19 36.13 -19.38
N MET A 351 -9.03 35.63 -18.97
CA MET A 351 -8.53 34.26 -19.23
C MET A 351 -9.51 33.15 -18.80
N ASP A 352 -10.34 33.39 -17.80
CA ASP A 352 -11.32 32.41 -17.28
C ASP A 352 -12.39 32.03 -18.32
N THR A 353 -12.68 32.91 -19.28
CA THR A 353 -13.63 32.61 -20.37
C THR A 353 -13.03 31.76 -21.49
N LEU A 354 -11.70 31.74 -21.63
CA LEU A 354 -10.99 30.91 -22.60
C LEU A 354 -10.93 29.45 -22.15
N GLU A 355 -10.72 29.20 -20.86
CA GLU A 355 -10.77 27.85 -20.29
C GLU A 355 -12.18 27.24 -20.36
N GLN A 356 -13.22 28.04 -20.05
CA GLN A 356 -14.61 27.60 -20.22
C GLN A 356 -14.99 27.37 -21.69
N ARG A 357 -14.40 28.14 -22.62
CA ARG A 357 -14.55 27.91 -24.07
C ARG A 357 -13.84 26.64 -24.53
N PHE A 358 -12.65 26.32 -24.01
CA PHE A 358 -11.95 25.07 -24.31
C PHE A 358 -12.68 23.83 -23.77
N GLN A 359 -13.30 23.93 -22.59
CA GLN A 359 -14.15 22.87 -22.05
C GLN A 359 -15.43 22.67 -22.87
N ARG A 360 -16.02 23.74 -23.42
CA ARG A 360 -17.17 23.64 -24.34
C ARG A 360 -16.79 23.12 -25.73
N LEU A 361 -15.59 23.43 -26.23
CA LEU A 361 -15.09 22.95 -27.52
C LEU A 361 -14.79 21.45 -27.51
N ARG A 362 -14.56 20.85 -26.33
CA ARG A 362 -14.38 19.41 -26.17
C ARG A 362 -15.67 18.59 -26.21
N GLY A 363 -16.85 19.21 -26.09
CA GLY A 363 -18.17 18.59 -26.27
C GLY A 363 -18.49 17.39 -25.35
N PRO A 364 -19.59 17.39 -24.57
CA PRO A 364 -20.00 16.20 -23.85
C PRO A 364 -20.73 15.27 -24.83
N GLY A 365 -20.01 14.28 -25.36
CA GLY A 365 -20.59 13.15 -26.09
C GLY A 365 -20.49 13.24 -27.61
N SER A 366 -19.41 12.71 -28.17
CA SER A 366 -19.41 12.11 -29.50
C SER A 366 -18.89 10.68 -29.41
N ALA A 367 -19.81 9.75 -29.13
CA ALA A 367 -19.68 8.40 -29.63
C ALA A 367 -19.59 8.49 -31.16
N SER A 368 -18.55 7.90 -31.73
CA SER A 368 -18.42 7.73 -33.17
C SER A 368 -18.37 6.24 -33.52
N PRO A 369 -18.84 5.90 -34.74
CA PRO A 369 -19.49 4.65 -35.03
C PRO A 369 -18.54 3.55 -35.48
N SER A 370 -19.06 2.32 -35.42
CA SER A 370 -18.55 1.11 -36.04
C SER A 370 -18.27 1.28 -37.53
N LEU A 371 -17.07 0.91 -37.98
CA LEU A 371 -16.79 0.54 -39.36
C LEU A 371 -16.01 -0.77 -39.39
N SER A 372 -16.67 -1.79 -39.94
CA SER A 372 -16.13 -3.09 -40.35
C SER A 372 -15.11 -2.95 -41.50
N PRO A 373 -14.11 -3.83 -41.62
CA PRO A 373 -13.27 -3.89 -42.81
C PRO A 373 -13.86 -4.86 -43.84
N THR A 374 -14.40 -4.33 -44.93
CA THR A 374 -14.38 -5.01 -46.24
C THR A 374 -13.29 -4.39 -47.09
N ARG A 375 -12.22 -5.17 -47.27
CA ARG A 375 -11.48 -5.43 -48.51
C ARG A 375 -11.67 -4.43 -49.66
N GLY A 376 -10.59 -3.77 -50.07
CA GLY A 376 -10.45 -3.19 -51.42
C GLY A 376 -9.79 -1.81 -51.41
N GLY A 377 -8.59 -1.72 -51.98
CA GLY A 377 -7.74 -0.53 -51.90
C GLY A 377 -8.25 0.72 -52.62
N ARG A 378 -7.76 1.86 -52.16
CA ARG A 378 -7.48 3.04 -52.98
C ARG A 378 -6.56 3.98 -52.21
N VAL A 379 -5.46 4.35 -52.87
CA VAL A 379 -4.47 5.33 -52.42
C VAL A 379 -5.16 6.69 -52.25
N ALA A 380 -5.36 7.12 -51.01
CA ALA A 380 -5.84 8.45 -50.68
C ALA A 380 -4.70 9.25 -50.04
N ARG A 381 -4.54 10.48 -50.53
CA ARG A 381 -3.46 11.41 -50.26
C ARG A 381 -3.29 11.63 -48.75
N MET A 382 -2.22 11.06 -48.19
CA MET A 382 -1.79 11.39 -46.83
C MET A 382 -1.32 12.85 -46.79
N SER A 383 -1.79 13.57 -45.78
CA SER A 383 -1.41 14.95 -45.46
C SER A 383 0.12 15.06 -45.34
N SER A 384 0.70 16.20 -45.74
CA SER A 384 2.15 16.43 -45.61
C SER A 384 2.63 16.27 -44.17
N VAL A 385 1.77 16.61 -43.21
CA VAL A 385 2.04 16.43 -41.78
C VAL A 385 2.07 14.95 -41.40
N ASP A 386 1.17 14.13 -41.95
CA ASP A 386 1.14 12.69 -41.68
C ASP A 386 2.34 11.96 -42.30
N ARG A 387 2.90 12.48 -43.41
CA ARG A 387 4.18 11.96 -43.95
C ARG A 387 5.36 12.30 -43.06
N VAL A 388 5.42 13.52 -42.53
CA VAL A 388 6.50 13.93 -41.61
C VAL A 388 6.42 13.15 -40.31
N ILE A 389 5.22 12.87 -39.80
CA ILE A 389 5.04 12.06 -38.60
C ILE A 389 5.46 10.60 -38.83
N LEU A 390 5.08 10.01 -39.97
CA LEU A 390 5.52 8.65 -40.31
C LEU A 390 7.03 8.58 -40.57
N GLN A 391 7.60 9.60 -41.21
CA GLN A 391 9.04 9.66 -41.44
C GLN A 391 9.83 9.82 -40.11
N ALA A 392 9.38 10.68 -39.20
CA ALA A 392 9.99 10.82 -37.88
C ALA A 392 9.84 9.54 -37.03
N GLN A 393 8.72 8.82 -37.18
CA GLN A 393 8.53 7.53 -36.49
C GLN A 393 9.41 6.42 -37.07
N ASP A 394 9.63 6.39 -38.38
CA ASP A 394 10.55 5.46 -39.02
C ASP A 394 12.03 5.80 -38.72
N GLU A 395 12.39 7.08 -38.62
CA GLU A 395 13.75 7.52 -38.23
C GLU A 395 14.08 7.17 -36.76
N ILE A 396 13.12 7.33 -35.84
CA ILE A 396 13.26 6.90 -34.44
C ILE A 396 13.35 5.37 -34.34
N ALA A 397 12.60 4.63 -35.17
CA ALA A 397 12.61 3.17 -35.18
C ALA A 397 13.88 2.57 -35.80
N LEU A 398 14.60 3.33 -36.64
CA LEU A 398 15.83 2.89 -37.28
C LEU A 398 17.11 3.21 -36.51
N GLY A 399 17.02 3.90 -35.36
CA GLY A 399 18.13 3.99 -34.39
C GLY A 399 19.44 4.53 -34.99
N ILE A 400 19.34 5.49 -35.91
CA ILE A 400 20.50 6.22 -36.42
C ILE A 400 20.84 7.28 -35.37
N LEU A 401 21.76 6.93 -34.47
CA LEU A 401 22.48 7.89 -33.65
C LEU A 401 23.35 8.73 -34.60
N ASP A 402 23.12 10.04 -34.59
CA ASP A 402 24.00 11.03 -35.20
C ASP A 402 25.37 10.98 -34.52
N ASP A 403 26.25 10.10 -35.02
CA ASP A 403 27.69 10.29 -34.93
C ASP A 403 28.12 11.22 -36.08
N GLU A 404 29.02 12.15 -35.76
CA GLU A 404 29.73 13.09 -36.65
C GLU A 404 29.10 14.48 -36.83
N LEU A 405 29.46 15.41 -35.94
CA LEU A 405 29.86 16.76 -36.37
C LEU A 405 30.78 17.50 -35.36
N LEU A 406 32.08 17.47 -35.66
CA LEU A 406 33.09 18.56 -35.69
C LEU A 406 33.31 19.52 -34.50
N GLY A 407 34.60 19.79 -34.28
CA GLY A 407 35.15 21.11 -33.89
C GLY A 407 35.93 21.06 -32.59
N GLU A 408 37.25 20.88 -32.62
CA GLU A 408 38.28 21.93 -32.68
C GLU A 408 38.61 22.52 -31.29
N ALA A 409 39.91 22.46 -30.98
CA ALA A 409 40.74 23.30 -30.12
C ALA A 409 40.11 23.95 -28.87
N ASP A 410 40.73 23.73 -27.72
CA ASP A 410 41.42 24.82 -27.04
C ASP A 410 42.54 24.23 -26.16
N ASP A 411 43.77 24.70 -26.45
CA ASP A 411 44.88 24.79 -25.52
C ASP A 411 44.45 25.73 -24.39
N ASP A 412 44.64 25.34 -23.14
CA ASP A 412 44.91 26.28 -22.06
C ASP A 412 45.81 25.59 -21.04
N ASP A 413 47.05 26.07 -21.03
CA ASP A 413 47.97 26.03 -19.91
C ASP A 413 47.27 26.59 -18.67
N ASP A 414 47.48 25.97 -17.51
CA ASP A 414 47.63 26.70 -16.25
C ASP A 414 48.47 25.83 -15.31
N ASP A 415 49.72 26.27 -15.16
CA ASP A 415 50.54 26.06 -13.98
C ASP A 415 49.76 26.47 -12.72
N ASP A 416 49.94 25.72 -11.62
CA ASP A 416 50.22 26.29 -10.30
C ASP A 416 50.35 25.16 -9.27
N ASP A 417 51.57 25.06 -8.72
CA ASP A 417 51.91 24.92 -7.30
C ASP A 417 50.86 24.30 -6.36
N ASP A 418 51.25 23.19 -5.70
CA ASP A 418 51.36 23.21 -4.24
C ASP A 418 52.23 22.04 -3.76
N ASP A 419 53.36 22.43 -3.19
CA ASP A 419 54.23 21.66 -2.34
C ASP A 419 53.53 21.26 -1.02
N ASP A 420 54.19 20.35 -0.32
CA ASP A 420 54.17 20.12 1.13
C ASP A 420 53.34 18.95 1.72
N ASP A 421 54.14 18.14 2.42
CA ASP A 421 53.89 17.49 3.71
C ASP A 421 53.34 16.05 3.79
N ASP A 422 54.33 15.18 4.05
CA ASP A 422 54.47 14.38 5.27
C ASP A 422 54.04 12.89 5.29
N ALA A 423 55.11 12.10 5.45
CA ALA A 423 55.34 11.17 6.56
C ALA A 423 54.81 9.71 6.49
N SER A 424 55.81 8.83 6.52
CA SER A 424 55.92 7.65 7.40
C SER A 424 55.14 6.38 7.04
N GLY A 425 55.89 5.29 6.82
CA GLY A 425 55.35 3.94 6.85
C GLY A 425 56.38 2.86 6.54
N SER A 426 57.19 2.51 7.54
CA SER A 426 58.06 1.33 7.59
C SER A 426 57.36 0.02 7.19
N ASN A 427 58.02 -0.85 6.44
CA ASN A 427 58.22 -2.24 6.89
C ASN A 427 59.25 -3.04 6.07
N GLU A 428 60.00 -3.84 6.82
CA GLU A 428 60.99 -4.82 6.43
C GLU A 428 60.39 -6.00 5.65
N SER A 429 61.17 -6.64 4.77
CA SER A 429 61.31 -8.09 4.76
C SER A 429 62.46 -8.58 3.87
N ASP A 430 63.24 -9.48 4.46
CA ASP A 430 64.30 -10.29 3.89
C ASP A 430 63.89 -11.10 2.65
N PHE A 431 64.82 -11.28 1.70
CA PHE A 431 65.02 -12.59 1.06
C PHE A 431 66.40 -12.73 0.38
N SER A 432 67.10 -13.81 0.71
CA SER A 432 68.44 -14.20 0.24
C SER A 432 68.41 -15.07 -1.03
N SER A 433 69.45 -14.99 -1.89
CA SER A 433 70.03 -16.12 -2.67
C SER A 433 71.36 -15.69 -3.30
N SER A 434 72.50 -16.19 -2.82
CA SER A 434 73.25 -17.41 -3.20
C SER A 434 73.99 -17.32 -4.54
N THR A 435 75.29 -17.07 -4.49
CA THR A 435 76.25 -17.38 -5.57
C THR A 435 77.50 -18.00 -4.94
N GLY A 436 77.90 -19.17 -5.43
CA GLY A 436 79.14 -19.83 -5.07
C GLY A 436 79.80 -20.37 -6.32
N VAL A 437 81.09 -20.09 -6.50
CA VAL A 437 82.08 -20.78 -7.35
C VAL A 437 83.45 -20.25 -6.91
N ASP A 438 84.38 -21.11 -6.47
CA ASP A 438 85.81 -21.06 -6.85
C ASP A 438 86.61 -22.15 -6.12
N ASP A 439 87.14 -23.12 -6.89
CA ASP A 439 88.20 -24.06 -6.50
C ASP A 439 88.95 -24.50 -7.77
N ASN A 440 90.21 -24.06 -7.96
CA ASN A 440 91.23 -24.77 -8.76
C ASN A 440 92.62 -24.10 -8.71
N VAL A 441 93.54 -24.53 -7.83
CA VAL A 441 94.93 -24.02 -7.77
C VAL A 441 96.02 -25.11 -7.56
N GLU A 442 95.71 -26.41 -7.49
CA GLU A 442 96.69 -27.37 -6.94
C GLU A 442 97.77 -27.93 -7.90
N ASP A 443 97.63 -27.84 -9.23
CA ASP A 443 98.54 -28.57 -10.13
C ASP A 443 99.87 -27.87 -10.50
N LYS A 444 100.11 -26.63 -10.08
CA LYS A 444 101.36 -25.89 -10.42
C LYS A 444 102.54 -26.10 -9.45
N ASN A 445 102.34 -26.83 -8.34
CA ASN A 445 103.32 -26.91 -7.26
C ASN A 445 104.32 -28.07 -7.34
N VAL A 446 104.08 -29.10 -8.17
CA VAL A 446 104.89 -30.34 -8.14
C VAL A 446 106.21 -30.21 -8.91
N MET A 447 106.26 -29.51 -10.05
CA MET A 447 107.48 -29.38 -10.87
C MET A 447 108.50 -28.34 -10.35
N ARG A 448 108.11 -27.46 -9.40
CA ARG A 448 109.03 -26.45 -8.82
C ARG A 448 109.87 -26.97 -7.66
N LEU A 449 109.50 -28.09 -7.05
CA LEU A 449 110.16 -28.61 -5.85
C LEU A 449 111.48 -29.34 -6.15
N GLU A 450 111.64 -29.93 -7.34
CA GLU A 450 112.84 -30.71 -7.69
C GLU A 450 114.01 -29.85 -8.18
N SER A 451 113.75 -28.77 -8.93
CA SER A 451 114.80 -27.82 -9.35
C SER A 451 115.34 -27.00 -8.17
N GLY A 452 114.49 -26.66 -7.20
CA GLY A 452 114.89 -25.95 -5.99
C GLY A 452 115.87 -26.74 -5.11
N HIS A 453 115.74 -28.06 -5.05
CA HIS A 453 116.63 -28.91 -4.24
C HIS A 453 118.05 -28.98 -4.82
N VAL A 454 118.18 -29.09 -6.15
CA VAL A 454 119.49 -29.13 -6.83
C VAL A 454 120.22 -27.80 -6.69
N ILE A 455 119.51 -26.66 -6.79
CA ILE A 455 120.09 -25.32 -6.60
C ILE A 455 120.53 -25.10 -5.15
N ALA A 456 119.79 -25.62 -4.17
CA ALA A 456 120.15 -25.51 -2.75
C ALA A 456 121.47 -26.23 -2.43
N VAL A 457 121.66 -27.44 -2.95
CA VAL A 457 122.89 -28.23 -2.74
C VAL A 457 124.10 -27.54 -3.39
N LEU A 458 123.93 -26.97 -4.59
CA LEU A 458 124.99 -26.21 -5.26
C LEU A 458 125.35 -24.92 -4.50
N ARG A 459 124.37 -24.20 -3.96
CA ARG A 459 124.62 -23.01 -3.12
C ARG A 459 125.36 -23.35 -1.83
N GLU A 460 125.00 -24.45 -1.17
CA GLU A 460 125.64 -24.88 0.07
C GLU A 460 127.12 -25.25 -0.16
N MET A 461 127.42 -25.90 -1.29
CA MET A 461 128.80 -26.22 -1.69
C MET A 461 129.63 -24.98 -2.05
N VAL A 462 129.06 -24.01 -2.77
CA VAL A 462 129.76 -22.75 -3.09
C VAL A 462 130.01 -21.95 -1.81
N GLY A 463 129.06 -21.89 -0.88
CA GLY A 463 129.24 -21.23 0.42
C GLY A 463 130.34 -21.88 1.27
N ALA A 464 130.48 -23.22 1.22
CA ALA A 464 131.56 -23.93 1.91
C ALA A 464 132.95 -23.60 1.30
N LEU A 465 133.02 -23.37 -0.01
CA LEU A 465 134.26 -22.99 -0.71
C LEU A 465 134.63 -21.52 -0.51
N GLU A 466 133.65 -20.61 -0.45
CA GLU A 466 133.87 -19.18 -0.15
C GLU A 466 134.32 -18.94 1.29
N LEU A 467 133.82 -19.72 2.26
CA LEU A 467 134.30 -19.70 3.64
C LEU A 467 135.74 -20.19 3.77
N ALA A 468 136.18 -21.10 2.89
CA ALA A 468 137.55 -21.59 2.87
C ALA A 468 138.53 -20.58 2.26
N SER A 469 138.08 -19.68 1.38
CA SER A 469 138.93 -18.68 0.70
C SER A 469 139.07 -17.34 1.44
N ALA A 470 138.22 -17.06 2.44
CA ALA A 470 138.15 -15.75 3.11
C ALA A 470 139.05 -15.54 4.34
N LEU A 471 140.09 -16.35 4.57
CA LEU A 471 140.98 -16.22 5.74
C LEU A 471 142.39 -15.72 5.38
N PRO A 472 142.79 -14.51 5.83
CA PRO A 472 144.10 -13.91 5.54
C PRO A 472 145.24 -14.41 6.47
N ASP A 473 146.43 -14.58 5.89
CA ASP A 473 147.66 -14.99 6.55
C ASP A 473 148.26 -13.90 7.47
N GLY A 474 148.47 -14.23 8.74
CA GLY A 474 149.59 -13.74 9.57
C GLY A 474 149.47 -12.39 10.31
N SER A 475 149.21 -12.45 11.62
CA SER A 475 150.07 -11.89 12.72
C SER A 475 149.28 -11.60 14.02
N VAL A 476 149.92 -11.86 15.15
CA VAL A 476 149.44 -11.91 16.57
C VAL A 476 150.09 -10.68 17.28
N PRO A 477 149.56 -10.04 18.37
CA PRO A 477 149.04 -10.70 19.59
C PRO A 477 147.87 -10.08 20.40
N SER A 478 147.13 -10.98 21.09
CA SER A 478 146.66 -10.93 22.51
C SER A 478 145.50 -9.99 22.94
N PRO A 479 144.61 -10.37 23.90
CA PRO A 479 144.15 -11.72 24.32
C PRO A 479 142.61 -11.89 24.53
N SER A 480 142.11 -13.03 24.02
CA SER A 480 141.17 -14.03 24.63
C SER A 480 139.69 -13.69 25.01
N PRO A 481 138.79 -14.70 25.05
CA PRO A 481 138.56 -15.78 24.07
C PRO A 481 137.05 -16.15 23.84
N SER A 482 136.76 -16.87 22.75
CA SER A 482 135.57 -17.75 22.59
C SER A 482 136.01 -19.11 21.96
N PRO A 483 135.58 -20.28 22.47
CA PRO A 483 136.21 -21.56 22.18
C PRO A 483 135.33 -22.49 21.31
N ARG A 484 135.30 -22.26 19.99
CA ARG A 484 134.77 -23.27 19.04
C ARG A 484 135.38 -23.26 17.63
N GLY A 485 136.23 -22.28 17.30
CA GLY A 485 136.91 -22.19 15.99
C GLY A 485 138.35 -22.73 15.96
N ARG A 486 138.87 -23.30 17.04
CA ARG A 486 140.31 -23.63 17.16
C ARG A 486 140.69 -25.06 16.79
N GLU A 487 139.74 -25.98 16.59
CA GLU A 487 140.03 -27.37 16.18
C GLU A 487 139.99 -27.60 14.66
N VAL A 488 139.33 -26.73 13.89
CA VAL A 488 139.32 -26.83 12.41
C VAL A 488 140.57 -26.17 11.80
N LEU A 489 141.16 -25.20 12.49
CA LEU A 489 142.33 -24.44 12.02
C LEU A 489 143.69 -25.13 12.26
N SER A 490 143.72 -26.30 12.91
CA SER A 490 144.92 -27.16 12.92
C SER A 490 144.95 -28.20 11.80
N ALA A 491 143.86 -28.36 11.03
CA ALA A 491 143.78 -29.29 9.89
C ALA A 491 143.96 -28.61 8.52
N ALA A 492 143.69 -27.31 8.38
CA ALA A 492 143.85 -26.58 7.11
C ALA A 492 145.30 -26.14 6.79
N ARG A 493 146.25 -26.32 7.72
CA ARG A 493 147.69 -26.02 7.50
C ARG A 493 148.51 -27.19 6.95
N ALA A 494 147.85 -28.24 6.46
CA ALA A 494 148.47 -29.44 5.91
C ALA A 494 148.23 -29.63 4.39
N LEU A 495 147.86 -28.57 3.66
CA LEU A 495 147.88 -28.61 2.19
C LEU A 495 149.26 -28.15 1.70
N SER A 496 149.92 -29.02 0.93
CA SER A 496 151.26 -28.78 0.36
C SER A 496 151.29 -27.43 -0.39
N PRO A 497 152.32 -26.60 -0.21
CA PRO A 497 152.44 -25.29 -0.87
C PRO A 497 152.40 -25.37 -2.41
N LEU A 498 152.59 -26.56 -2.98
CA LEU A 498 152.44 -26.82 -4.41
C LEU A 498 150.99 -26.68 -4.89
N VAL A 499 150.01 -27.18 -4.13
CA VAL A 499 148.57 -27.19 -4.48
C VAL A 499 147.96 -25.79 -4.34
N ALA A 500 148.41 -25.01 -3.35
CA ALA A 500 148.01 -23.60 -3.22
C ALA A 500 148.50 -22.75 -4.41
N SER A 501 149.73 -22.98 -4.88
CA SER A 501 150.32 -22.21 -5.98
C SER A 501 149.73 -22.51 -7.37
N THR A 502 149.19 -23.71 -7.60
CA THR A 502 148.50 -24.07 -8.85
C THR A 502 147.06 -23.56 -8.86
N LEU A 503 146.38 -23.57 -7.72
CA LEU A 503 145.05 -22.95 -7.57
C LEU A 503 145.10 -21.43 -7.77
N GLU A 504 146.09 -20.73 -7.19
CA GLU A 504 146.26 -19.29 -7.42
C GLU A 504 146.54 -18.95 -8.89
N ARG A 505 147.41 -19.71 -9.58
CA ARG A 505 147.69 -19.49 -11.02
C ARG A 505 146.48 -19.69 -11.92
N HIS A 506 145.54 -20.55 -11.55
CA HIS A 506 144.36 -20.82 -12.35
C HIS A 506 143.18 -19.89 -12.03
N LEU A 507 143.05 -19.42 -10.79
CA LEU A 507 142.09 -18.37 -10.41
C LEU A 507 142.44 -17.02 -11.05
N ASP A 508 143.72 -16.69 -11.24
CA ASP A 508 144.17 -15.49 -11.96
C ASP A 508 143.84 -15.53 -13.48
N LEU A 509 143.71 -16.73 -14.06
CA LEU A 509 143.28 -16.93 -15.44
C LEU A 509 141.77 -16.76 -15.62
N GLU A 510 140.97 -17.06 -14.59
CA GLU A 510 139.51 -16.85 -14.59
C GLU A 510 139.12 -15.38 -14.36
N ALA A 511 139.87 -14.64 -13.55
CA ALA A 511 139.66 -13.20 -13.38
C ALA A 511 139.74 -12.40 -14.71
N ARG A 512 140.51 -12.92 -15.69
CA ARG A 512 140.61 -12.33 -17.04
C ARG A 512 139.49 -12.72 -18.00
N VAL A 513 138.81 -13.86 -17.79
CA VAL A 513 137.70 -14.32 -18.64
C VAL A 513 136.37 -13.73 -18.17
N VAL A 514 136.18 -13.56 -16.86
CA VAL A 514 134.97 -12.93 -16.29
C VAL A 514 134.94 -11.41 -16.55
N ALA A 515 136.09 -10.74 -16.64
CA ALA A 515 136.15 -9.32 -17.01
C ALA A 515 135.79 -9.02 -18.48
N GLY A 516 135.70 -10.04 -19.35
CA GLY A 516 135.33 -9.88 -20.76
C GLY A 516 133.82 -9.98 -21.05
N ALA A 517 132.99 -10.37 -20.07
CA ALA A 517 131.56 -10.65 -20.23
C ALA A 517 130.64 -9.56 -19.64
N ASN A 518 131.13 -8.33 -19.47
CA ASN A 518 130.33 -7.17 -19.07
C ASN A 518 129.67 -6.48 -20.29
N GLY A 519 129.01 -7.26 -21.15
CA GLY A 519 128.10 -6.73 -22.15
C GLY A 519 126.71 -6.62 -21.53
N GLU A 520 126.23 -5.38 -21.32
CA GLU A 520 124.89 -5.07 -20.83
C GLU A 520 123.81 -5.80 -21.65
N GLY A 521 123.23 -6.84 -21.06
CA GLY A 521 122.04 -7.56 -21.52
C GLY A 521 121.09 -7.76 -20.34
N PRO A 522 119.76 -7.66 -20.56
CA PRO A 522 118.77 -7.49 -19.51
C PRO A 522 118.71 -8.66 -18.52
N GLU A 523 118.38 -8.33 -17.27
CA GLU A 523 118.64 -9.03 -16.00
C GLU A 523 118.04 -10.43 -15.78
N ASP A 524 117.65 -11.20 -16.81
CA ASP A 524 116.95 -12.49 -16.64
C ASP A 524 117.76 -13.74 -17.04
N ASP A 525 119.09 -13.67 -16.94
CA ASP A 525 120.00 -14.78 -17.31
C ASP A 525 120.81 -15.31 -16.11
N ASP A 526 120.17 -15.40 -14.93
CA ASP A 526 120.76 -16.07 -13.76
C ASP A 526 121.03 -17.56 -14.06
N GLU A 527 120.20 -18.22 -14.88
CA GLU A 527 120.45 -19.59 -15.32
C GLU A 527 121.66 -19.70 -16.25
N SER A 528 121.84 -18.75 -17.18
CA SER A 528 122.99 -18.71 -18.09
C SER A 528 124.31 -18.43 -17.34
N ARG A 529 124.28 -17.61 -16.30
CA ARG A 529 125.43 -17.35 -15.40
C ARG A 529 125.80 -18.58 -14.57
N VAL A 530 124.82 -19.28 -14.01
CA VAL A 530 125.03 -20.53 -13.27
C VAL A 530 125.60 -21.61 -14.20
N TYR A 531 125.12 -21.69 -15.45
CA TYR A 531 125.63 -22.65 -16.43
C TYR A 531 127.08 -22.33 -16.86
N ALA A 532 127.42 -21.05 -17.01
CA ALA A 532 128.78 -20.61 -17.33
C ALA A 532 129.77 -20.88 -16.18
N VAL A 533 129.37 -20.60 -14.92
CA VAL A 533 130.17 -20.88 -13.73
C VAL A 533 130.37 -22.38 -13.52
N ALA A 534 129.31 -23.19 -13.70
CA ALA A 534 129.41 -24.64 -13.60
C ALA A 534 130.32 -25.24 -14.70
N SER A 535 130.27 -24.70 -15.92
CA SER A 535 131.14 -25.12 -17.03
C SER A 535 132.61 -24.72 -16.79
N SER A 536 132.85 -23.53 -16.23
CA SER A 536 134.20 -23.06 -15.84
C SER A 536 134.81 -23.93 -14.74
N LEU A 537 134.04 -24.20 -13.67
CA LEU A 537 134.46 -25.04 -12.55
C LEU A 537 134.77 -26.47 -13.02
N HIS A 538 133.95 -27.04 -13.92
CA HIS A 538 134.21 -28.33 -14.56
C HIS A 538 135.52 -28.31 -15.37
N GLY A 539 135.78 -27.21 -16.11
CA GLY A 539 137.00 -27.02 -16.89
C GLY A 539 138.27 -26.84 -16.05
N VAL A 540 138.19 -26.19 -14.90
CA VAL A 540 139.31 -26.01 -13.95
C VAL A 540 139.60 -27.32 -13.22
N MET A 541 138.59 -27.99 -12.68
CA MET A 541 138.77 -29.25 -11.97
C MET A 541 139.26 -30.39 -12.89
N ARG A 542 138.79 -30.45 -14.14
CA ARG A 542 139.30 -31.44 -15.10
C ARG A 542 140.80 -31.23 -15.39
N ARG A 543 141.27 -29.98 -15.39
CA ARG A 543 142.69 -29.64 -15.57
C ARG A 543 143.53 -29.96 -14.32
N VAL A 544 143.04 -29.62 -13.12
CA VAL A 544 143.68 -29.96 -11.83
C VAL A 544 143.80 -31.48 -11.66
N MET A 545 142.80 -32.25 -12.10
CA MET A 545 142.83 -33.72 -12.08
C MET A 545 143.70 -34.35 -13.18
N HIS A 546 144.07 -33.62 -14.23
CA HIS A 546 144.96 -34.08 -15.31
C HIS A 546 146.44 -33.78 -15.04
N GLU A 547 146.77 -32.86 -14.13
CA GLU A 547 148.13 -32.72 -13.62
C GLU A 547 148.46 -33.89 -12.67
N ARG A 548 149.09 -34.94 -13.22
CA ARG A 548 149.45 -36.16 -12.49
C ARG A 548 150.23 -35.90 -11.20
N ALA A 549 151.03 -34.84 -11.15
CA ALA A 549 151.80 -34.46 -9.97
C ALA A 549 150.91 -34.07 -8.76
N VAL A 550 149.80 -33.36 -9.00
CA VAL A 550 148.87 -32.92 -7.93
C VAL A 550 147.98 -34.08 -7.49
N LYS A 551 147.55 -34.93 -8.43
CA LYS A 551 146.77 -36.13 -8.14
C LYS A 551 147.55 -37.15 -7.28
N ASP A 552 148.83 -37.34 -7.56
CA ASP A 552 149.66 -38.31 -6.83
C ASP A 552 150.08 -37.78 -5.44
N GLU A 553 150.24 -36.47 -5.27
CA GLU A 553 150.54 -35.84 -3.97
C GLU A 553 149.31 -35.80 -3.03
N LEU A 554 148.09 -35.63 -3.58
CA LEU A 554 146.82 -35.71 -2.84
C LEU A 554 146.47 -37.14 -2.40
N LEU A 555 146.91 -38.17 -3.14
CA LEU A 555 146.67 -39.59 -2.79
C LEU A 555 147.70 -40.15 -1.80
N GLN A 556 148.85 -39.49 -1.59
CA GLN A 556 149.93 -40.00 -0.72
C GLN A 556 149.94 -39.45 0.72
N GLN A 557 149.05 -38.51 1.09
CA GLN A 557 148.92 -38.05 2.48
C GLN A 557 147.88 -38.88 3.26
N PRO A 558 148.27 -39.71 4.25
CA PRO A 558 147.39 -40.76 4.76
C PRO A 558 146.50 -40.35 5.95
N ARG A 559 146.30 -39.05 6.24
CA ARG A 559 145.51 -38.64 7.43
C ARG A 559 144.52 -37.48 7.27
N ALA A 560 144.19 -37.05 6.06
CA ALA A 560 143.04 -36.18 5.71
C ALA A 560 142.75 -36.40 4.21
N CYS A 561 141.56 -36.65 3.65
CA CYS A 561 140.15 -36.48 4.02
C CYS A 561 139.33 -37.58 3.30
N ALA A 562 138.42 -38.27 4.00
CA ALA A 562 137.43 -39.17 3.37
C ALA A 562 136.45 -38.41 2.45
N ASP A 563 136.19 -37.14 2.78
CA ASP A 563 135.22 -36.29 2.08
C ASP A 563 135.67 -35.93 0.66
N LEU A 564 136.98 -35.82 0.42
CA LEU A 564 137.51 -35.48 -0.91
C LEU A 564 137.43 -36.67 -1.89
N ALA A 565 137.56 -37.89 -1.38
CA ALA A 565 137.39 -39.11 -2.16
C ALA A 565 135.92 -39.33 -2.52
N GLN A 566 135.01 -39.04 -1.59
CA GLN A 566 133.57 -39.09 -1.82
C GLN A 566 133.14 -38.07 -2.88
N PHE A 567 133.68 -36.86 -2.82
CA PHE A 567 133.47 -35.82 -3.83
C PHE A 567 133.96 -36.23 -5.23
N ALA A 568 135.16 -36.80 -5.34
CA ALA A 568 135.67 -37.31 -6.62
C ALA A 568 134.80 -38.45 -7.19
N GLN A 569 134.21 -39.28 -6.32
CA GLN A 569 133.35 -40.39 -6.72
C GLN A 569 131.95 -39.92 -7.15
N THR A 570 131.33 -38.98 -6.44
CA THR A 570 130.06 -38.36 -6.86
C THR A 570 130.22 -37.60 -8.17
N TRP A 571 131.39 -36.98 -8.38
CA TRP A 571 131.68 -36.27 -9.61
C TRP A 571 131.84 -37.21 -10.82
N ALA A 572 132.50 -38.36 -10.64
CA ALA A 572 132.60 -39.38 -11.68
C ALA A 572 131.21 -39.94 -12.06
N GLN A 573 130.33 -40.15 -11.08
CA GLN A 573 128.95 -40.60 -11.33
C GLN A 573 128.12 -39.56 -12.10
N LEU A 574 128.31 -38.27 -11.82
CA LEU A 574 127.67 -37.18 -12.56
C LEU A 574 128.16 -37.13 -14.01
N ALA A 575 129.48 -37.29 -14.23
CA ALA A 575 130.06 -37.31 -15.56
C ALA A 575 129.54 -38.49 -16.41
N ASP A 576 129.46 -39.69 -15.83
CA ASP A 576 128.91 -40.88 -16.52
C ASP A 576 127.40 -40.74 -16.80
N ALA A 577 126.64 -40.09 -15.93
CA ALA A 577 125.21 -39.83 -16.14
C ALA A 577 124.98 -38.83 -17.29
N LEU A 578 125.78 -37.76 -17.34
CA LEU A 578 125.75 -36.79 -18.44
C LEU A 578 126.16 -37.42 -19.76
N GLU A 579 127.18 -38.28 -19.78
CA GLU A 579 127.62 -38.96 -21.00
C GLU A 579 126.58 -39.97 -21.52
N ARG A 580 125.84 -40.66 -20.65
CA ARG A 580 124.71 -41.52 -21.06
C ARG A 580 123.56 -40.73 -21.68
N VAL A 581 123.20 -39.59 -21.10
CA VAL A 581 122.13 -38.70 -21.63
C VAL A 581 122.55 -38.05 -22.95
N LEU A 582 123.84 -37.78 -23.15
CA LEU A 582 124.36 -37.26 -24.42
C LEU A 582 124.62 -38.34 -25.47
N SER A 583 124.60 -39.62 -25.10
CA SER A 583 124.81 -40.78 -25.99
C SER A 583 123.51 -41.40 -26.53
N SER A 584 122.33 -40.90 -26.14
CA SER A 584 121.08 -41.35 -26.75
C SER A 584 121.04 -40.94 -28.23
N SER A 585 120.83 -41.93 -29.09
CA SER A 585 120.83 -41.81 -30.54
C SER A 585 119.90 -40.69 -31.02
N THR A 586 120.37 -39.92 -32.01
CA THR A 586 119.61 -38.84 -32.69
C THR A 586 118.21 -39.27 -33.17
N GLU A 587 117.98 -40.56 -33.45
CA GLU A 587 116.65 -41.07 -33.82
C GLU A 587 115.64 -41.08 -32.65
N GLN A 588 116.10 -41.28 -31.42
CA GLN A 588 115.23 -41.21 -30.23
C GLN A 588 114.86 -39.76 -29.93
N ASP A 589 115.79 -38.84 -30.11
CA ASP A 589 115.54 -37.40 -29.97
C ASP A 589 114.58 -36.88 -31.06
N GLU A 590 114.70 -37.38 -32.30
CA GLU A 590 113.76 -37.03 -33.37
C GLU A 590 112.34 -37.57 -33.12
N ARG A 591 112.19 -38.78 -32.56
CA ARG A 591 110.88 -39.34 -32.17
C ARG A 591 110.28 -38.59 -30.98
N ALA A 592 111.08 -38.25 -29.99
CA ALA A 592 110.66 -37.42 -28.86
C ALA A 592 110.24 -36.02 -29.36
N ALA A 593 111.01 -35.40 -30.26
CA ALA A 593 110.68 -34.12 -30.87
C ALA A 593 109.40 -34.18 -31.74
N ALA A 594 109.18 -35.27 -32.49
CA ALA A 594 107.95 -35.45 -33.27
C ALA A 594 106.73 -35.66 -32.37
N SER A 595 106.85 -36.46 -31.31
CA SER A 595 105.81 -36.64 -30.29
C SER A 595 105.49 -35.34 -29.55
N LEU A 596 106.53 -34.57 -29.22
CA LEU A 596 106.39 -33.25 -28.61
C LEU A 596 105.68 -32.28 -29.55
N ARG A 597 106.05 -32.20 -30.84
CA ARG A 597 105.33 -31.40 -31.84
C ARG A 597 103.87 -31.84 -32.01
N ALA A 598 103.59 -33.14 -32.00
CA ALA A 598 102.23 -33.66 -32.06
C ALA A 598 101.42 -33.30 -30.80
N SER A 599 102.03 -33.40 -29.62
CA SER A 599 101.41 -32.98 -28.35
C SER A 599 101.17 -31.46 -28.30
N GLN A 600 102.09 -30.66 -28.83
CA GLN A 600 101.94 -29.20 -28.95
C GLN A 600 100.82 -28.84 -29.92
N ARG A 601 100.64 -29.58 -31.03
CA ARG A 601 99.49 -29.37 -31.93
C ARG A 601 98.17 -29.72 -31.26
N ARG A 602 98.10 -30.85 -30.56
CA ARG A 602 96.90 -31.24 -29.80
C ARG A 602 96.58 -30.27 -28.67
N LEU A 603 97.59 -29.71 -28.00
CA LEU A 603 97.41 -28.66 -27.00
C LEU A 603 96.83 -27.39 -27.64
N ARG A 604 97.34 -26.97 -28.81
CA ARG A 604 96.78 -25.84 -29.54
C ARG A 604 95.35 -26.09 -30.00
N GLU A 605 95.07 -27.27 -30.57
CA GLU A 605 93.71 -27.66 -30.95
C GLU A 605 92.77 -27.66 -29.73
N ALA A 606 93.21 -28.17 -28.58
CA ALA A 606 92.42 -28.14 -27.34
C ALA A 606 92.26 -26.72 -26.76
N GLU A 607 93.25 -25.85 -26.93
CA GLU A 607 93.17 -24.43 -26.57
C GLU A 607 92.17 -23.68 -27.45
N ASP A 608 92.21 -23.95 -28.76
CA ASP A 608 91.26 -23.41 -29.74
C ASP A 608 89.83 -23.91 -29.46
N ASP A 609 89.65 -25.21 -29.20
CA ASP A 609 88.37 -25.80 -28.80
C ASP A 609 87.86 -25.20 -27.48
N ARG A 610 88.74 -25.01 -26.49
CA ARG A 610 88.39 -24.34 -25.23
C ARG A 610 87.98 -22.90 -25.46
N ALA A 611 88.66 -22.16 -26.34
CA ALA A 611 88.31 -20.79 -26.70
C ALA A 611 86.96 -20.76 -27.42
N GLN A 612 86.70 -21.72 -28.32
CA GLN A 612 85.42 -21.85 -29.01
C GLN A 612 84.28 -22.14 -28.03
N VAL A 613 84.43 -23.12 -27.13
CA VAL A 613 83.42 -23.44 -26.11
C VAL A 613 83.21 -22.25 -25.15
N ALA A 614 84.27 -21.55 -24.77
CA ALA A 614 84.15 -20.33 -23.95
C ALA A 614 83.35 -19.24 -24.68
N PHE A 615 83.57 -19.07 -25.99
CA PHE A 615 82.81 -18.14 -26.82
C PHE A 615 81.34 -18.54 -26.93
N GLU A 616 81.03 -19.81 -27.21
CA GLU A 616 79.64 -20.32 -27.28
C GLU A 616 78.94 -20.20 -25.91
N LEU A 617 79.64 -20.47 -24.80
CA LEU A 617 79.12 -20.25 -23.45
C LEU A 617 78.87 -18.77 -23.16
N ALA A 618 79.76 -17.88 -23.59
CA ALA A 618 79.54 -16.44 -23.46
C ALA A 618 78.33 -15.98 -24.29
N GLN A 619 78.19 -16.49 -25.51
CA GLN A 619 77.05 -16.19 -26.39
C GLN A 619 75.73 -16.69 -25.80
N THR A 620 75.70 -17.92 -25.27
CA THR A 620 74.49 -18.47 -24.64
C THR A 620 74.13 -17.77 -23.34
N ARG A 621 75.12 -17.35 -22.53
CA ARG A 621 74.89 -16.48 -21.35
C ARG A 621 74.34 -15.13 -21.76
N ALA A 622 74.95 -14.46 -22.74
CA ALA A 622 74.45 -13.18 -23.26
C ALA A 622 73.02 -13.30 -23.82
N ALA A 623 72.69 -14.39 -24.50
CA ALA A 623 71.34 -14.65 -24.99
C ALA A 623 70.33 -14.86 -23.84
N ARG A 624 70.72 -15.58 -22.77
CA ARG A 624 69.90 -15.75 -21.55
C ARG A 624 69.73 -14.44 -20.78
N ASP A 625 70.76 -13.60 -20.73
CA ASP A 625 70.69 -12.28 -20.11
C ASP A 625 69.77 -11.35 -20.92
N ALA A 626 69.83 -11.43 -22.25
CA ALA A 626 68.91 -10.69 -23.11
C ALA A 626 67.46 -11.14 -22.94
N THR A 627 67.18 -12.44 -22.83
CA THR A 627 65.81 -12.94 -22.61
C THR A 627 65.31 -12.62 -21.20
N SER A 628 66.14 -12.76 -20.17
CA SER A 628 65.77 -12.39 -18.79
C SER A 628 65.47 -10.89 -18.67
N ARG A 629 66.23 -10.02 -19.34
CA ARG A 629 65.91 -8.58 -19.42
C ARG A 629 64.58 -8.31 -20.11
N ARG A 630 64.26 -9.03 -21.21
CA ARG A 630 62.96 -8.92 -21.88
C ARG A 630 61.82 -9.37 -20.95
N PHE A 631 62.01 -10.47 -20.22
CA PHE A 631 61.02 -10.92 -19.25
C PHE A 631 60.85 -9.93 -18.10
N ALA A 632 61.94 -9.37 -17.56
CA ALA A 632 61.88 -8.34 -16.52
C ALA A 632 61.15 -7.08 -17.02
N ALA A 633 61.44 -6.61 -18.23
CA ALA A 633 60.73 -5.49 -18.85
C ALA A 633 59.24 -5.80 -19.06
N SER A 634 58.90 -7.01 -19.50
CA SER A 634 57.49 -7.42 -19.66
C SER A 634 56.75 -7.53 -18.32
N LEU A 635 57.43 -7.98 -17.26
CA LEU A 635 56.86 -8.03 -15.92
C LEU A 635 56.62 -6.62 -15.36
N ALA A 636 57.58 -5.70 -15.54
CA ALA A 636 57.42 -4.31 -15.13
C ALA A 636 56.26 -3.63 -15.88
N ALA A 637 56.15 -3.82 -17.19
CA ALA A 637 55.04 -3.29 -17.99
C ALA A 637 53.69 -3.88 -17.56
N LEU A 638 53.62 -5.18 -17.25
CA LEU A 638 52.39 -5.81 -16.74
C LEU A 638 52.02 -5.30 -15.35
N GLN A 639 52.99 -5.07 -14.47
CA GLN A 639 52.75 -4.47 -13.15
C GLN A 639 52.22 -3.04 -13.26
N GLU A 640 52.78 -2.23 -14.16
CA GLU A 640 52.29 -0.88 -14.43
C GLU A 640 50.87 -0.90 -14.98
N GLN A 641 50.58 -1.78 -15.94
CA GLN A 641 49.22 -1.97 -16.46
C GLN A 641 48.23 -2.41 -15.38
N LEU A 642 48.64 -3.28 -14.45
CA LEU A 642 47.81 -3.69 -13.32
C LEU A 642 47.49 -2.49 -12.42
N MET A 643 48.49 -1.68 -12.06
CA MET A 643 48.26 -0.49 -11.22
C MET A 643 47.36 0.54 -11.91
N GLN A 644 47.57 0.80 -13.20
CA GLN A 644 46.71 1.70 -13.97
C GLN A 644 45.27 1.15 -14.07
N ALA A 645 45.10 -0.15 -14.25
CA ALA A 645 43.78 -0.78 -14.26
C ALA A 645 43.09 -0.70 -12.89
N MET A 646 43.83 -0.86 -11.79
CA MET A 646 43.31 -0.68 -10.45
C MET A 646 42.87 0.76 -10.20
N GLN A 647 43.70 1.76 -10.54
CA GLN A 647 43.35 3.18 -10.42
C GLN A 647 42.09 3.53 -11.23
N ARG A 648 42.00 3.08 -12.49
CA ARG A 648 40.81 3.29 -13.32
C ARG A 648 39.55 2.62 -12.73
N ALA A 649 39.70 1.45 -12.11
CA ALA A 649 38.59 0.79 -11.43
C ALA A 649 38.15 1.57 -10.19
N ASP A 650 39.09 2.07 -9.39
CA ASP A 650 38.81 2.89 -8.21
C ASP A 650 38.12 4.22 -8.59
N ASP A 651 38.56 4.88 -9.67
CA ASP A 651 37.92 6.10 -10.20
C ASP A 651 36.50 5.84 -10.71
N ALA A 652 36.28 4.70 -11.39
CA ALA A 652 34.96 4.28 -11.84
C ALA A 652 34.03 3.95 -10.64
N LEU A 653 34.56 3.32 -9.59
CA LEU A 653 33.81 3.06 -8.36
C LEU A 653 33.50 4.37 -7.61
N ALA A 654 34.44 5.30 -7.54
CA ALA A 654 34.24 6.59 -6.89
C ALA A 654 33.23 7.48 -7.63
N SER A 655 33.24 7.47 -8.97
CA SER A 655 32.26 8.21 -9.79
C SER A 655 30.86 7.60 -9.70
N THR A 656 30.74 6.26 -9.72
CA THR A 656 29.44 5.59 -9.53
C THR A 656 28.89 5.78 -8.12
N ALA A 657 29.75 5.81 -7.09
CA ALA A 657 29.34 6.14 -5.72
C ALA A 657 28.77 7.56 -5.63
N ARG A 658 29.46 8.56 -6.18
CA ARG A 658 29.00 9.96 -6.24
C ARG A 658 27.68 10.10 -7.00
N SER A 659 27.53 9.42 -8.13
CA SER A 659 26.28 9.40 -8.91
C SER A 659 25.11 8.81 -8.11
N ARG A 660 25.33 7.70 -7.39
CA ARG A 660 24.31 7.11 -6.50
C ARG A 660 23.92 8.05 -5.37
N GLU A 661 24.88 8.72 -4.74
CA GLU A 661 24.59 9.71 -3.69
C GLU A 661 23.74 10.88 -4.22
N GLN A 662 24.06 11.38 -5.42
CA GLN A 662 23.27 12.43 -6.08
C GLN A 662 21.85 11.96 -6.40
N GLU A 663 21.68 10.73 -6.93
CA GLU A 663 20.36 10.15 -7.19
C GLU A 663 19.55 9.97 -5.90
N LEU A 664 20.19 9.53 -4.81
CA LEU A 664 19.53 9.41 -3.50
C LEU A 664 19.12 10.78 -2.95
N HIS A 665 19.97 11.80 -3.06
CA HIS A 665 19.61 13.17 -2.65
C HIS A 665 18.49 13.76 -3.52
N ALA A 666 18.50 13.52 -4.83
CA ALA A 666 17.41 13.93 -5.72
C ALA A 666 16.10 13.19 -5.39
N ALA A 667 16.16 11.89 -5.10
CA ALA A 667 15.01 11.11 -4.69
C ALA A 667 14.44 11.60 -3.34
N LEU A 668 15.29 11.84 -2.34
CA LEU A 668 14.89 12.36 -1.02
C LEU A 668 14.26 13.75 -1.13
N SER A 669 14.89 14.67 -1.85
CA SER A 669 14.31 16.01 -2.06
C SER A 669 12.98 15.98 -2.83
N SER A 670 12.85 15.10 -3.82
CA SER A 670 11.57 14.89 -4.52
C SER A 670 10.49 14.32 -3.59
N PHE A 671 10.87 13.43 -2.67
CA PHE A 671 9.96 12.85 -1.69
C PHE A 671 9.52 13.89 -0.64
N GLU A 672 10.43 14.72 -0.13
CA GLU A 672 10.11 15.83 0.78
C GLU A 672 9.19 16.86 0.12
N SER A 673 9.41 17.17 -1.16
CA SER A 673 8.52 18.01 -1.96
C SER A 673 7.13 17.39 -2.11
N GLN A 674 7.04 16.08 -2.38
CA GLN A 674 5.76 15.37 -2.44
C GLN A 674 5.06 15.33 -1.07
N GLN A 675 5.81 15.14 0.01
CA GLN A 675 5.28 15.11 1.37
C GLN A 675 4.74 16.47 1.80
N SER A 676 5.48 17.55 1.51
CA SER A 676 5.01 18.92 1.77
C SER A 676 3.75 19.25 0.96
N ALA A 677 3.73 18.93 -0.34
CA ALA A 677 2.53 19.10 -1.18
C ALA A 677 1.33 18.27 -0.69
N ALA A 678 1.55 17.03 -0.25
CA ALA A 678 0.50 16.19 0.32
C ALA A 678 -0.02 16.78 1.64
N SER A 679 0.87 17.31 2.49
CA SER A 679 0.50 17.95 3.76
C SER A 679 -0.31 19.24 3.53
N GLU A 680 0.02 20.03 2.50
CA GLU A 680 -0.74 21.22 2.12
C GLU A 680 -2.12 20.87 1.58
N ARG A 681 -2.24 19.81 0.78
CA ARG A 681 -3.53 19.28 0.31
C ARG A 681 -4.38 18.80 1.47
N ALA A 682 -3.80 18.11 2.45
CA ALA A 682 -4.52 17.69 3.66
C ALA A 682 -5.04 18.92 4.44
N ARG A 683 -4.20 19.95 4.65
CA ARG A 683 -4.62 21.20 5.30
C ARG A 683 -5.69 21.96 4.50
N ALA A 684 -5.63 21.93 3.17
CA ALA A 684 -6.65 22.52 2.32
C ALA A 684 -7.99 21.77 2.43
N ALA A 685 -7.95 20.44 2.46
CA ALA A 685 -9.13 19.61 2.69
C ALA A 685 -9.77 19.91 4.05
N THR A 686 -8.99 19.94 5.14
CA THR A 686 -9.49 20.28 6.48
C THR A 686 -10.13 21.68 6.53
N ARG A 687 -9.54 22.67 5.84
CA ARG A 687 -10.15 24.01 5.71
C ARG A 687 -11.49 23.95 4.98
N SER A 688 -11.58 23.20 3.87
CA SER A 688 -12.83 23.03 3.13
C SER A 688 -13.91 22.29 3.94
N GLU A 689 -13.53 21.29 4.72
CA GLU A 689 -14.43 20.57 5.62
C GLU A 689 -14.96 21.49 6.73
N SER A 690 -14.10 22.33 7.32
CA SER A 690 -14.53 23.31 8.32
C SER A 690 -15.52 24.33 7.74
N HIS A 691 -15.28 24.79 6.51
CA HIS A 691 -16.19 25.70 5.81
C HIS A 691 -17.53 25.03 5.51
N ALA A 692 -17.52 23.80 4.98
CA ALA A 692 -18.74 23.05 4.72
C ALA A 692 -19.53 22.75 6.02
N ALA A 693 -18.83 22.49 7.13
CA ALA A 693 -19.47 22.31 8.43
C ALA A 693 -20.12 23.60 8.95
N ASP A 694 -19.49 24.75 8.75
CA ASP A 694 -20.06 26.05 9.14
C ASP A 694 -21.23 26.45 8.24
N GLU A 695 -21.17 26.21 6.93
CA GLU A 695 -22.31 26.36 6.01
C GLU A 695 -23.48 25.46 6.44
N HIS A 696 -23.22 24.20 6.78
CA HIS A 696 -24.24 23.27 7.27
C HIS A 696 -24.90 23.79 8.56
N ARG A 697 -24.10 24.28 9.52
CA ARG A 697 -24.64 24.89 10.76
C ARG A 697 -25.49 26.12 10.47
N GLN A 698 -25.13 26.94 9.49
CA GLN A 698 -25.93 28.09 9.08
C GLN A 698 -27.26 27.66 8.45
N LEU A 699 -27.24 26.66 7.56
CA LEU A 699 -28.44 26.11 6.95
C LEU A 699 -29.38 25.51 8.01
N GLU A 700 -28.87 24.74 8.96
CA GLU A 700 -29.67 24.24 10.08
C GLU A 700 -30.28 25.37 10.92
N ALA A 701 -29.51 26.42 11.22
CA ALA A 701 -30.00 27.56 11.98
C ALA A 701 -31.13 28.29 11.24
N ASP A 702 -31.03 28.42 9.93
CA ASP A 702 -32.06 29.04 9.10
C ASP A 702 -33.29 28.15 8.94
N GLU A 703 -33.13 26.83 8.84
CA GLU A 703 -34.24 25.89 8.89
C GLU A 703 -34.98 25.95 10.23
N ARG A 704 -34.27 26.02 11.36
CA ARG A 704 -34.88 26.20 12.68
C ARG A 704 -35.66 27.51 12.75
N LYS A 705 -35.14 28.61 12.21
CA LYS A 705 -35.87 29.88 12.12
C LYS A 705 -37.11 29.77 11.23
N ARG A 706 -37.03 29.07 10.09
CA ARG A 706 -38.18 28.82 9.21
C ARG A 706 -39.26 28.00 9.90
N GLN A 707 -38.88 26.95 10.62
CA GLN A 707 -39.81 26.13 11.41
C GLN A 707 -40.47 26.94 12.54
N GLN A 708 -39.71 27.80 13.22
CA GLN A 708 -40.25 28.69 14.25
C GLN A 708 -41.27 29.69 13.67
N ARG A 709 -40.98 30.28 12.49
CA ARG A 709 -41.92 31.16 11.77
C ARG A 709 -43.17 30.41 11.34
N ALA A 710 -43.02 29.25 10.69
CA ALA A 710 -44.15 28.42 10.29
C ALA A 710 -45.03 28.00 11.49
N GLY A 711 -44.41 27.67 12.62
CA GLY A 711 -45.14 27.39 13.86
C GLY A 711 -45.79 28.62 14.50
N GLY A 712 -45.27 29.83 14.26
CA GLY A 712 -45.92 31.09 14.59
C GLY A 712 -47.16 31.34 13.72
N ASP A 713 -46.99 31.24 12.40
CA ASP A 713 -48.06 31.43 11.41
C ASP A 713 -49.21 30.46 11.63
N LEU A 714 -48.92 29.19 11.95
CA LEU A 714 -49.94 28.18 12.29
C LEU A 714 -50.71 28.57 13.55
N ARG A 715 -50.03 29.07 14.59
CA ARG A 715 -50.69 29.52 15.83
C ARG A 715 -51.57 30.74 15.58
N GLU A 716 -51.13 31.67 14.75
CA GLU A 716 -51.95 32.83 14.35
C GLU A 716 -53.16 32.40 13.53
N LEU A 717 -52.99 31.44 12.61
CA LEU A 717 -54.08 30.89 11.81
C LEU A 717 -55.13 30.20 12.70
N LEU A 718 -54.69 29.35 13.64
CA LEU A 718 -55.57 28.71 14.62
C LEU A 718 -56.32 29.75 15.45
N ALA A 719 -55.63 30.76 15.96
CA ALA A 719 -56.26 31.84 16.72
C ALA A 719 -57.29 32.64 15.88
N ARG A 720 -57.11 32.76 14.56
CA ARG A 720 -58.12 33.34 13.67
C ARG A 720 -59.33 32.42 13.53
N TYR A 721 -59.11 31.13 13.28
CA TYR A 721 -60.20 30.16 13.20
C TYR A 721 -60.99 30.07 14.51
N ASP A 722 -60.34 30.09 15.68
CA ASP A 722 -61.02 30.08 16.98
C ASP A 722 -61.93 31.31 17.15
N ARG A 723 -61.46 32.50 16.75
CA ARG A 723 -62.28 33.72 16.76
C ARG A 723 -63.47 33.61 15.80
N GLU A 724 -63.25 33.09 14.60
CA GLU A 724 -64.32 32.87 13.61
C GLU A 724 -65.34 31.85 14.11
N MET A 725 -64.90 30.76 14.76
CA MET A 725 -65.77 29.78 15.38
C MET A 725 -66.62 30.39 16.49
N HIS A 726 -66.02 31.18 17.39
CA HIS A 726 -66.78 31.91 18.40
C HIS A 726 -67.78 32.91 17.80
N ALA A 727 -67.42 33.59 16.70
CA ALA A 727 -68.33 34.49 16.00
C ALA A 727 -69.50 33.73 15.36
N LEU A 728 -69.24 32.55 14.78
CA LEU A 728 -70.28 31.68 14.23
C LEU A 728 -71.22 31.14 15.32
N ASP A 729 -70.68 30.73 16.48
CA ASP A 729 -71.49 30.28 17.61
C ASP A 729 -72.39 31.41 18.14
N ALA A 730 -71.86 32.64 18.23
CA ALA A 730 -72.65 33.81 18.61
C ALA A 730 -73.75 34.12 17.59
N ALA A 731 -73.46 34.00 16.29
CA ALA A 731 -74.44 34.18 15.23
C ALA A 731 -75.53 33.10 15.27
N LEU A 732 -75.16 31.83 15.47
CA LEU A 732 -76.11 30.73 15.64
C LEU A 732 -77.02 30.94 16.86
N ALA A 733 -76.45 31.40 17.98
CA ALA A 733 -77.24 31.71 19.17
C ALA A 733 -78.24 32.86 18.91
N ALA A 734 -77.84 33.90 18.17
CA ALA A 734 -78.73 34.99 17.76
C ALA A 734 -79.86 34.50 16.84
N GLU A 735 -79.54 33.71 15.82
CA GLU A 735 -80.53 33.12 14.90
C GLU A 735 -81.49 32.18 15.63
N GLN A 736 -81.01 31.36 16.56
CA GLN A 736 -81.89 30.51 17.39
C GLN A 736 -82.83 31.34 18.26
N LEU A 737 -82.36 32.47 18.79
CA LEU A 737 -83.19 33.38 19.58
C LEU A 737 -84.26 34.05 18.71
N GLU A 738 -83.92 34.46 17.49
CA GLU A 738 -84.89 34.98 16.52
C GLU A 738 -85.90 33.90 16.09
N LEU A 739 -85.46 32.68 15.80
CA LEU A 739 -86.37 31.56 15.51
C LEU A 739 -87.34 31.29 16.67
N ARG A 740 -86.87 31.36 17.92
CA ARG A 740 -87.74 31.25 19.10
C ARG A 740 -88.73 32.40 19.19
N ARG A 741 -88.32 33.63 18.91
CA ARG A 741 -89.23 34.80 18.86
C ARG A 741 -90.30 34.63 17.79
N VAL A 742 -89.91 34.23 16.58
CA VAL A 742 -90.84 33.95 15.49
C VAL A 742 -91.79 32.81 15.85
N ALA A 743 -91.29 31.71 16.44
CA ALA A 743 -92.13 30.59 16.88
C ALA A 743 -93.17 31.01 17.94
N LEU A 744 -92.78 31.87 18.89
CA LEU A 744 -93.71 32.43 19.87
C LEU A 744 -94.74 33.36 19.22
N ALA A 745 -94.32 34.19 18.25
CA ALA A 745 -95.22 35.06 17.50
C ALA A 745 -96.21 34.25 16.64
N THR A 746 -95.77 33.19 15.99
CA THR A 746 -96.65 32.29 15.22
C THR A 746 -97.63 31.56 16.13
N ALA A 747 -97.19 31.07 17.30
CA ALA A 747 -98.09 30.46 18.28
C ALA A 747 -99.13 31.46 18.80
N ALA A 748 -98.73 32.72 19.05
CA ALA A 748 -99.66 33.77 19.43
C ALA A 748 -100.69 34.06 18.32
N LEU A 749 -100.26 34.13 17.05
CA LEU A 749 -101.16 34.29 15.91
C LEU A 749 -102.13 33.10 15.76
N GLU A 750 -101.66 31.86 15.96
CA GLU A 750 -102.53 30.68 15.96
C GLU A 750 -103.62 30.77 17.04
N THR A 751 -103.27 31.21 18.26
CA THR A 751 -104.27 31.41 19.31
C THR A 751 -105.27 32.52 19.00
N LEU A 752 -104.82 33.62 18.36
CA LEU A 752 -105.72 34.71 17.96
C LEU A 752 -106.65 34.29 16.82
N LEU A 753 -106.13 33.58 15.81
CA LEU A 753 -106.95 33.03 14.73
C LEU A 753 -107.96 32.03 15.25
N GLY A 754 -107.57 31.16 16.20
CA GLY A 754 -108.50 30.26 16.89
C GLY A 754 -109.64 31.00 17.58
N ARG A 755 -109.36 32.12 18.27
CA ARG A 755 -110.41 32.97 18.87
C ARG A 755 -111.32 33.60 17.83
N VAL A 756 -110.76 34.09 16.72
CA VAL A 756 -111.56 34.67 15.62
C VAL A 756 -112.48 33.63 15.00
N ASP A 757 -112.00 32.39 14.84
CA ASP A 757 -112.80 31.28 14.34
C ASP A 757 -113.92 30.88 15.32
N GLU A 758 -113.64 30.87 16.63
CA GLU A 758 -114.65 30.67 17.70
C GLU A 758 -115.71 31.78 17.70
N ASP A 759 -115.29 33.05 17.67
CA ASP A 759 -116.19 34.21 17.61
C ASP A 759 -117.06 34.16 16.34
N ARG A 760 -116.48 33.77 15.21
CA ARG A 760 -117.22 33.59 13.95
C ARG A 760 -118.21 32.44 14.03
N ALA A 761 -117.87 31.34 14.69
CA ALA A 761 -118.81 30.24 14.94
C ALA A 761 -119.97 30.71 15.83
N HIS A 762 -119.70 31.46 16.90
CA HIS A 762 -120.74 32.07 17.73
C HIS A 762 -121.65 33.03 16.96
N GLN A 763 -121.09 33.89 16.11
CA GLN A 763 -121.88 34.79 15.26
C GLN A 763 -122.79 34.02 14.29
N LEU A 764 -122.31 32.90 13.73
CA LEU A 764 -123.11 32.04 12.87
C LEU A 764 -124.23 31.34 13.66
N ASP A 765 -123.94 30.84 14.87
CA ASP A 765 -124.94 30.25 15.76
C ASP A 765 -126.01 31.25 16.18
N GLU A 766 -125.62 32.49 16.53
CA GLU A 766 -126.53 33.60 16.81
C GLU A 766 -127.39 33.94 15.60
N ALA A 767 -126.80 34.02 14.39
CA ALA A 767 -127.55 34.27 13.17
C ALA A 767 -128.56 33.14 12.88
N CYS A 768 -128.18 31.88 13.10
CA CYS A 768 -129.08 30.73 13.02
C CYS A 768 -130.21 30.82 14.05
N ALA A 769 -129.90 31.15 15.30
CA ALA A 769 -130.89 31.33 16.36
C ALA A 769 -131.88 32.47 16.05
N LEU A 770 -131.41 33.58 15.50
CA LEU A 770 -132.25 34.69 15.03
C LEU A 770 -133.16 34.26 13.87
N GLN A 771 -132.64 33.53 12.89
CA GLN A 771 -133.45 32.98 11.79
C GLN A 771 -134.53 32.01 12.31
N GLU A 772 -134.21 31.17 13.30
CA GLU A 772 -135.20 30.31 13.94
C GLU A 772 -136.26 31.10 14.71
N ALA A 773 -135.87 32.14 15.44
CA ALA A 773 -136.79 33.03 16.15
C ALA A 773 -137.72 33.76 15.16
N GLU A 774 -137.18 34.27 14.04
CA GLU A 774 -137.96 34.85 12.96
C GLU A 774 -138.93 33.83 12.35
N ARG A 775 -138.49 32.59 12.08
CA ARG A 775 -139.36 31.52 11.59
C ARG A 775 -140.50 31.26 12.59
N ARG A 776 -140.22 31.21 13.90
CA ARG A 776 -141.25 31.06 14.95
C ARG A 776 -142.23 32.24 14.96
N ARG A 777 -141.73 33.47 14.81
CA ARG A 777 -142.57 34.69 14.69
C ARG A 777 -143.47 34.64 13.46
N ARG A 778 -142.93 34.33 12.27
CA ARG A 778 -143.70 34.18 11.02
C ARG A 778 -144.74 33.07 11.16
N GLN A 779 -144.40 31.94 11.80
CA GLN A 779 -145.37 30.88 12.10
C GLN A 779 -146.49 31.35 13.03
N HIS A 780 -146.16 32.13 14.07
CA HIS A 780 -147.15 32.72 14.96
C HIS A 780 -148.06 33.70 14.21
N GLU A 781 -147.51 34.58 13.39
CA GLU A 781 -148.28 35.50 12.53
C GLU A 781 -149.24 34.74 11.60
N VAL A 782 -148.79 33.64 10.97
CA VAL A 782 -149.64 32.75 10.17
C VAL A 782 -150.74 32.10 11.02
N ARG A 783 -150.44 31.67 12.26
CA ARG A 783 -151.45 31.10 13.18
C ARG A 783 -152.49 32.15 13.59
N VAL A 784 -152.07 33.37 13.94
CA VAL A 784 -152.97 34.49 14.26
C VAL A 784 -153.83 34.84 13.06
N PHE A 785 -153.25 34.94 11.87
CA PHE A 785 -153.99 35.20 10.64
C PHE A 785 -155.06 34.12 10.38
N ARG A 786 -154.71 32.84 10.52
CA ARG A 786 -155.68 31.72 10.44
C ARG A 786 -156.76 31.80 11.52
N PHE A 787 -156.41 32.24 12.73
CA PHE A 787 -157.38 32.45 13.81
C PHE A 787 -158.36 33.57 13.47
N VAL A 788 -157.88 34.71 12.97
CA VAL A 788 -158.71 35.82 12.50
C VAL A 788 -159.63 35.37 11.37
N GLN A 789 -159.14 34.59 10.39
CA GLN A 789 -159.99 34.03 9.34
C GLN A 789 -161.09 33.11 9.89
N ARG A 790 -160.78 32.26 10.88
CA ARG A 790 -161.78 31.42 11.56
C ARG A 790 -162.80 32.28 12.31
N LEU A 791 -162.36 33.31 13.03
CA LEU A 791 -163.23 34.24 13.73
C LEU A 791 -164.17 34.96 12.74
N GLN A 792 -163.63 35.46 11.63
CA GLN A 792 -164.41 36.08 10.55
C GLN A 792 -165.42 35.09 9.95
N ALA A 793 -165.05 33.84 9.72
CA ALA A 793 -165.96 32.79 9.27
C ALA A 793 -167.05 32.49 10.30
N CYS A 794 -166.70 32.42 11.60
CA CYS A 794 -167.66 32.27 12.70
C CYS A 794 -168.63 33.44 12.78
N VAL A 795 -168.15 34.69 12.66
CA VAL A 795 -168.97 35.91 12.67
C VAL A 795 -169.88 35.95 11.44
N ARG A 796 -169.36 35.68 10.24
CA ARG A 796 -170.17 35.57 9.01
C ARG A 796 -171.24 34.48 9.17
N GLY A 797 -170.88 33.30 9.67
CA GLY A 797 -171.81 32.22 9.96
C GLY A 797 -172.84 32.56 11.05
N PHE A 798 -172.45 33.30 12.09
CA PHE A 798 -173.36 33.81 13.11
C PHE A 798 -174.35 34.83 12.53
N LEU A 799 -173.89 35.77 11.71
CA LEU A 799 -174.74 36.76 11.04
C LEU A 799 -175.73 36.09 10.07
N VAL A 800 -175.29 35.08 9.31
CA VAL A 800 -176.17 34.26 8.46
C VAL A 800 -177.21 33.51 9.29
N ARG A 801 -176.80 32.81 10.37
CA ARG A 801 -177.73 32.12 11.27
C ARG A 801 -178.68 33.08 11.98
N ARG A 802 -178.25 34.28 12.36
CA ARG A 802 -179.09 35.32 12.96
C ARG A 802 -180.12 35.84 11.94
N ARG A 803 -179.72 36.09 10.69
CA ARG A 803 -180.65 36.44 9.60
C ARG A 803 -181.66 35.32 9.35
N LEU A 804 -181.23 34.06 9.32
CA LEU A 804 -182.13 32.91 9.17
C LEU A 804 -183.06 32.71 10.38
N ARG A 805 -182.60 32.99 11.62
CA ARG A 805 -183.45 32.97 12.83
C ARG A 805 -184.48 34.11 12.86
N LEU A 806 -184.18 35.25 12.25
CA LEU A 806 -185.10 36.38 12.13
C LEU A 806 -186.09 36.20 10.96
N ALA A 807 -185.82 35.31 10.01
CA ALA A 807 -186.62 35.10 8.81
C ALA A 807 -187.69 33.98 8.90
N LEU A 808 -187.89 33.34 10.06
CA LEU A 808 -188.85 32.25 10.21
C LEU A 808 -189.74 32.39 11.47
N PRO A 809 -191.07 32.37 11.34
CA PRO A 809 -192.01 32.40 12.48
C PRO A 809 -192.04 31.05 13.21
N LYS A 810 -192.09 31.08 14.55
CA LYS A 810 -192.11 29.90 15.43
C LYS A 810 -193.39 29.08 15.29
N PRO A 811 -193.29 27.74 15.23
CA PRO A 811 -194.30 26.87 15.84
C PRO A 811 -193.74 25.90 16.90
N ARG A 812 -194.69 25.26 17.57
CA ARG A 812 -194.68 24.68 18.91
C ARG A 812 -194.21 23.21 18.95
N ARG A 813 -193.65 22.84 20.11
CA ARG A 813 -193.72 21.56 20.85
C ARG A 813 -194.07 20.28 20.07
N ARG A 814 -193.24 19.21 20.21
CA ARG A 814 -193.63 17.95 20.89
C ARG A 814 -192.52 16.86 20.89
N LYS A 815 -192.43 16.19 22.04
CA LYS A 815 -192.10 14.78 22.35
C LYS A 815 -190.65 14.28 22.28
N ALA A 816 -190.27 13.65 23.39
CA ALA A 816 -189.03 12.97 23.73
C ALA A 816 -188.81 11.66 22.94
N LYS A 817 -187.54 11.36 22.60
CA LYS A 817 -186.91 10.01 22.61
C LYS A 817 -185.46 10.11 22.10
N GLY A 818 -184.52 9.41 22.75
CA GLY A 818 -183.24 9.02 22.12
C GLY A 818 -181.98 9.45 22.87
N GLY A 819 -181.64 8.76 23.95
CA GLY A 819 -180.29 8.74 24.51
C GLY A 819 -179.79 7.30 24.52
N ALA A 820 -179.12 6.88 23.45
CA ALA A 820 -178.31 5.65 23.39
C ALA A 820 -177.55 5.60 22.06
N GLY A 821 -176.23 5.43 22.12
CA GLY A 821 -175.39 4.97 21.01
C GLY A 821 -173.95 5.47 21.16
N THR A 822 -172.96 4.71 21.68
CA THR A 822 -172.25 3.57 21.05
C THR A 822 -171.64 3.96 19.69
N THR A 823 -170.42 3.63 19.26
CA THR A 823 -169.34 2.74 19.70
C THR A 823 -168.30 2.81 18.56
N THR A 824 -167.00 2.80 18.91
CA THR A 824 -165.94 1.99 18.25
C THR A 824 -165.50 2.17 16.79
N LYS A 825 -164.20 1.81 16.61
CA LYS A 825 -163.57 1.16 15.43
C LYS A 825 -163.26 2.11 14.26
N LYS A 826 -162.16 2.00 13.51
CA LYS A 826 -161.17 0.92 13.33
C LYS A 826 -160.09 1.42 12.36
N LYS A 827 -158.86 0.89 12.50
CA LYS A 827 -157.94 0.37 11.44
C LYS A 827 -157.45 1.37 10.36
N THR A 828 -156.29 1.23 9.71
CA THR A 828 -155.28 0.17 9.50
C THR A 828 -154.07 0.89 8.86
N THR A 829 -152.79 0.63 9.17
CA THR A 829 -151.94 -0.48 8.64
C THR A 829 -151.83 -0.41 7.09
N VAL A 830 -150.68 -0.36 6.42
CA VAL A 830 -149.62 -1.40 6.23
C VAL A 830 -148.55 -0.84 5.24
N THR A 831 -147.26 -1.08 5.55
CA THR A 831 -146.01 -1.42 4.76
C THR A 831 -145.89 -1.15 3.23
N ALA A 832 -144.73 -1.08 2.55
CA ALA A 832 -143.43 -1.78 2.70
C ALA A 832 -142.34 -1.22 1.73
N THR A 833 -141.05 -1.36 2.10
CA THR A 833 -139.84 -1.84 1.35
C THR A 833 -139.51 -1.31 -0.09
N ALA A 834 -138.26 -1.15 -0.56
CA ALA A 834 -137.12 -2.07 -0.48
C ALA A 834 -135.76 -1.46 -0.97
N THR A 835 -134.67 -1.84 -0.28
CA THR A 835 -133.36 -2.40 -0.73
C THR A 835 -132.56 -1.86 -1.95
N ALA A 836 -131.24 -1.68 -1.75
CA ALA A 836 -130.19 -2.33 -2.57
C ALA A 836 -128.83 -2.35 -1.85
N LYS A 837 -128.12 -3.47 -1.99
CA LYS A 837 -126.85 -3.88 -1.40
C LYS A 837 -125.91 -4.19 -2.57
N GLN A 838 -124.66 -3.71 -2.58
CA GLN A 838 -123.59 -4.34 -3.35
C GLN A 838 -122.21 -4.03 -2.77
N ALA A 839 -121.34 -5.03 -2.88
CA ALA A 839 -119.98 -5.12 -2.37
C ALA A 839 -118.98 -5.19 -3.52
N ALA A 840 -117.79 -4.60 -3.36
CA ALA A 840 -116.49 -4.92 -4.00
C ALA A 840 -115.43 -3.99 -3.35
N LYS A 841 -114.32 -4.39 -2.74
CA LYS A 841 -113.15 -5.21 -3.17
C LYS A 841 -112.28 -4.57 -4.26
N ALA A 842 -111.28 -3.77 -3.86
CA ALA A 842 -109.93 -3.57 -4.45
C ALA A 842 -109.25 -2.40 -3.69
N LYS A 843 -108.15 -2.52 -2.93
CA LYS A 843 -106.74 -2.79 -3.29
C LYS A 843 -106.06 -1.61 -4.02
N ALA A 844 -105.23 -0.87 -3.27
CA ALA A 844 -104.11 0.03 -3.62
C ALA A 844 -104.15 1.23 -2.64
N GLY A 845 -103.21 1.42 -1.72
CA GLY A 845 -101.78 1.63 -1.98
C GLY A 845 -101.52 3.13 -1.81
N GLY A 846 -100.98 3.53 -0.66
CA GLY A 846 -100.81 4.95 -0.35
C GLY A 846 -100.13 5.19 0.99
N VAL A 847 -98.94 4.62 1.15
CA VAL A 847 -97.96 5.03 2.15
C VAL A 847 -97.73 6.53 2.04
N ARG A 848 -98.00 7.31 3.10
CA ARG A 848 -97.27 8.56 3.32
C ARG A 848 -97.26 8.96 4.79
N ALA A 849 -96.16 8.54 5.43
CA ALA A 849 -95.37 9.32 6.38
C ALA A 849 -96.13 10.12 7.44
N ALA A 850 -96.42 9.46 8.57
CA ALA A 850 -96.37 10.12 9.86
C ALA A 850 -94.89 10.36 10.20
N ARG A 851 -94.37 11.52 9.79
CA ARG A 851 -93.17 12.13 10.33
C ARG A 851 -93.64 13.38 11.07
N ARG A 852 -93.84 13.25 12.37
CA ARG A 852 -93.88 14.37 13.32
C ARG A 852 -92.89 14.04 14.42
N THR A 853 -91.66 14.46 14.16
CA THR A 853 -90.92 15.32 15.10
C THR A 853 -91.72 16.58 15.31
#